data_AF-A0AA46WY93-F1
#
_entry.id   AF-A0AA46WY93-F1
#
_cell.length_a   1.000
_cell.length_b   1.000
_cell.length_c   1.000
_cell.angle_alpha   90.00
_cell.angle_beta   90.00
_cell.angle_gamma   90.00
#
_symmetry.space_group_name_H-M   'P 1'
#
loop_
_entity.id
_entity.type
_entity.pdbx_description
1 polymer ?
#
loop_
_entity_poly.entity_id
_entity_poly.type
_entity_poly.pdbx_seq_one_letter_code
_entity_poly.pdbx_strand_id
1 'polypeptide(L)'
;MPPVCPGALVTADRHPSDPWLVAASVALVALGMLNMISTGMSSLAVRHAVLAAVGLGAMWMTSRMRIAALSRFGWALFAASVVLLAAVPLVGIATKGAQRWLDLGVFTLQPSEIAKLALVMVPAAILAGGYTLGRFVGVLIVSAVPIALVALQPDLSTAVVLVATVLLMLILARVPLRSLFPLFALGLASLPMAVLFLRPYQLERIHVFLSNDADPQGSGWAAWQADIAIGSAGWWGLGREPDYDLRAQYLPESEHDLAFASLVYGWGLVAGIAVVAAVVIIVWRSVVAARVARTREAALVAAGIGGVFGLHTVVSVAQSLSLLPHTGMPIPIFSYGGTASIIGFVSIGLVLAVRRDGVTRPLWVTDPKKRRLPRGVSVGALTLTVSLAAMSVFAWQMQTEHGTEFRATSDTQMLRCIRLPAERGQILDRTGVPVATNVAEYTVAVVARMFAEGVPSARYELAALLGIPPEKLDEELRSSTGGDIQVVLGRVGPEQARAIVDARLPWVLVYPTGRRQYPQGEVLASLLGYVGIADEQDMELWPTLALGSRVGKAGLERQYDALLRGVDGRQCVYVDPSGRPVGTGERVDPIRGHDLRLHLDLGMQQAATDALAQTVRTSGGDLGAAVVMDARTGAVLALASVPGYDNNVYGPPADLAAIAAQTAASGPGRMLNHAVQTAAPPGSTFKIVTASTNAAFDVLSPDAFLAGGAAYTYGGHTFANWQPMGPNNLLGAIQWSDNVYFYQLADLLGPYRIAQIASELGAGAPSGIDLPAESAGFLGTPDNVESIGGAWYPGSTLLMGIGQGTVTATPIQVARWTAGIASGQMVTPKLAAAYGPGDAVPIPTEQPRPLSFADKLEPVRAGMRASASAGTAGQLASLPVTAAAKTGTAEDPSAPGKGLNAWFSAVVPAESPEVVVTALVRGGGFGSATSGPVVKGLLERYLAQLRTPNP
;
A
#
# COMPACT_ATOMS: atom_id res chain seq x y z
N MET A 1 -84.71 39.21 -12.21
CA MET A 1 -83.96 38.31 -11.31
C MET A 1 -83.84 36.97 -12.01
N PRO A 2 -82.62 36.41 -12.13
CA PRO A 2 -82.17 35.41 -11.15
C PRO A 2 -80.66 35.62 -10.79
N PRO A 3 -79.98 34.75 -10.01
CA PRO A 3 -79.52 35.08 -8.66
C PRO A 3 -78.00 35.32 -8.59
N VAL A 4 -77.60 36.15 -7.63
CA VAL A 4 -76.22 36.30 -7.17
C VAL A 4 -75.91 35.13 -6.22
N CYS A 5 -74.86 34.36 -6.49
CA CYS A 5 -74.25 33.44 -5.53
C CYS A 5 -72.85 33.93 -5.13
N PRO A 6 -72.40 33.63 -3.89
CA PRO A 6 -71.39 34.40 -3.18
C PRO A 6 -69.99 33.91 -3.51
N GLY A 7 -69.08 34.85 -3.76
CA GLY A 7 -67.66 34.57 -3.95
C GLY A 7 -67.02 34.04 -2.67
N ALA A 8 -66.33 32.91 -2.79
CA ALA A 8 -65.42 32.39 -1.77
C ALA A 8 -64.31 33.43 -1.50
N LEU A 9 -64.34 34.01 -0.30
CA LEU A 9 -63.30 34.86 0.26
C LEU A 9 -62.05 34.02 0.55
N VAL A 10 -61.11 33.96 -0.40
CA VAL A 10 -59.71 33.68 -0.06
C VAL A 10 -59.16 34.96 0.56
N THR A 11 -59.11 35.00 1.89
CA THR A 11 -58.45 36.05 2.67
C THR A 11 -56.95 35.98 2.42
N ALA A 12 -56.48 36.59 1.32
CA ALA A 12 -55.06 36.83 1.11
C ALA A 12 -54.58 37.82 2.16
N ASP A 13 -53.64 37.41 3.02
CA ASP A 13 -53.00 38.27 4.02
C ASP A 13 -52.56 39.61 3.41
N ARG A 14 -53.33 40.66 3.69
CA ARG A 14 -53.05 42.05 3.28
C ARG A 14 -52.18 42.77 4.31
N HIS A 15 -51.22 42.05 4.90
CA HIS A 15 -50.24 42.69 5.77
C HIS A 15 -49.20 43.45 4.94
N PRO A 16 -48.91 44.72 5.26
CA PRO A 16 -47.87 45.50 4.57
C PRO A 16 -46.44 44.97 4.85
N SER A 17 -46.27 44.09 5.83
CA SER A 17 -45.02 43.41 6.18
C SER A 17 -44.97 41.98 5.62
N ASP A 18 -43.80 41.56 5.11
CA ASP A 18 -43.51 40.18 4.71
C ASP A 18 -42.62 39.47 5.75
N PRO A 19 -43.21 38.87 6.80
CA PRO A 19 -42.40 38.23 7.84
C PRO A 19 -41.58 37.05 7.30
N TRP A 20 -42.10 36.32 6.30
CA TRP A 20 -41.42 35.17 5.70
C TRP A 20 -40.15 35.56 4.93
N LEU A 21 -40.19 36.66 4.18
CA LEU A 21 -39.04 37.16 3.44
C LEU A 21 -37.92 37.61 4.39
N VAL A 22 -38.29 38.33 5.46
CA VAL A 22 -37.35 38.77 6.50
C VAL A 22 -36.79 37.57 7.27
N ALA A 23 -37.64 36.65 7.70
CA ALA A 23 -37.24 35.44 8.43
C ALA A 23 -36.26 34.58 7.62
N ALA A 24 -36.51 34.38 6.32
CA ALA A 24 -35.60 33.64 5.44
C ALA A 24 -34.23 34.33 5.30
N SER A 25 -34.19 35.66 5.28
CA SER A 25 -32.94 36.43 5.19
C SER A 25 -32.13 36.31 6.48
N VAL A 26 -32.81 36.41 7.63
CA VAL A 26 -32.19 36.23 8.96
C VAL A 26 -31.71 34.79 9.14
N ALA A 27 -32.46 33.80 8.64
CA ALA A 27 -32.04 32.40 8.67
C ALA A 27 -30.75 32.16 7.87
N LEU A 28 -30.60 32.76 6.68
CA LEU A 28 -29.37 32.66 5.90
C LEU A 28 -28.15 33.25 6.64
N VAL A 29 -28.30 34.42 7.28
CA VAL A 29 -27.23 34.98 8.14
C VAL A 29 -26.91 34.04 9.29
N ALA A 30 -27.92 33.53 9.98
CA ALA A 30 -27.72 32.65 11.12
C ALA A 30 -26.97 31.37 10.73
N LEU A 31 -27.31 30.76 9.58
CA LEU A 31 -26.62 29.58 9.06
C LEU A 31 -25.19 29.91 8.60
N GLY A 32 -24.95 31.08 7.99
CA GLY A 32 -23.61 31.53 7.62
C GLY A 32 -22.72 31.78 8.84
N MET A 33 -23.26 32.42 9.87
CA MET A 33 -22.57 32.61 11.16
C MET A 33 -22.28 31.27 11.84
N LEU A 34 -23.26 30.35 11.83
CA LEU A 34 -23.11 29.01 12.39
C LEU A 34 -21.92 28.29 11.77
N ASN A 35 -21.80 28.34 10.44
CA ASN A 35 -20.67 27.77 9.71
C ASN A 35 -19.33 28.35 10.17
N MET A 36 -19.19 29.68 10.18
CA MET A 36 -17.95 30.36 10.58
C MET A 36 -17.56 30.08 12.04
N ILE A 37 -18.55 29.95 12.94
CA ILE A 37 -18.28 29.62 14.34
C ILE A 37 -17.81 28.17 14.45
N SER A 38 -18.45 27.22 13.74
CA SER A 38 -18.06 25.81 13.80
C SER A 38 -16.69 25.52 13.22
N THR A 39 -16.19 26.34 12.29
CA THR A 39 -14.85 26.18 11.70
C THR A 39 -13.78 27.01 12.42
N GLY A 40 -14.05 27.51 13.64
CA GLY A 40 -13.08 28.28 14.43
C GLY A 40 -12.86 29.73 14.00
N MET A 41 -13.59 30.24 12.99
CA MET A 41 -13.48 31.60 12.46
C MET A 41 -14.34 32.62 13.22
N SER A 42 -14.24 32.62 14.55
CA SER A 42 -15.07 33.45 15.43
C SER A 42 -14.95 34.96 15.15
N SER A 43 -13.75 35.45 14.84
CA SER A 43 -13.52 36.86 14.49
C SER A 43 -14.26 37.27 13.21
N LEU A 44 -14.32 36.36 12.23
CA LEU A 44 -15.03 36.56 10.98
C LEU A 44 -16.55 36.53 11.19
N ALA A 45 -17.03 35.62 12.03
CA ALA A 45 -18.44 35.55 12.42
C ALA A 45 -18.92 36.86 13.08
N VAL A 46 -18.10 37.48 13.94
CA VAL A 46 -18.41 38.79 14.54
C VAL A 46 -18.50 39.88 13.47
N ARG A 47 -17.54 39.93 12.54
CA ARG A 47 -17.58 40.89 11.41
C ARG A 47 -18.83 40.68 10.56
N HIS A 48 -19.18 39.43 10.26
CA HIS A 48 -20.39 39.08 9.52
C HIS A 48 -21.66 39.54 10.26
N ALA A 49 -21.73 39.36 11.58
CA ALA A 49 -22.85 39.82 12.41
C ALA A 49 -23.01 41.36 12.37
N VAL A 50 -21.90 42.10 12.46
CA VAL A 50 -21.91 43.57 12.35
C VAL A 50 -22.41 44.01 10.97
N LEU A 51 -21.89 43.40 9.91
CA LEU A 51 -22.31 43.68 8.53
C LEU A 51 -23.78 43.32 8.30
N ALA A 52 -24.26 42.22 8.89
CA ALA A 52 -25.67 41.84 8.84
C ALA A 52 -26.55 42.84 9.60
N ALA A 53 -26.13 43.37 10.74
CA ALA A 53 -26.86 44.41 11.47
C ALA A 53 -26.97 45.72 10.65
N VAL A 54 -25.87 46.16 10.04
CA VAL A 54 -25.87 47.29 9.10
C VAL A 54 -26.77 47.01 7.90
N GLY A 55 -26.70 45.80 7.35
CA GLY A 55 -27.54 45.33 6.26
C GLY A 55 -29.03 45.34 6.61
N LEU A 56 -29.42 44.83 7.78
CA LEU A 56 -30.80 44.88 8.28
C LEU A 56 -31.30 46.33 8.42
N GLY A 57 -30.44 47.25 8.87
CA GLY A 57 -30.73 48.68 8.85
C GLY A 57 -30.99 49.22 7.44
N ALA A 58 -30.13 48.87 6.48
CA ALA A 58 -30.29 49.24 5.07
C ALA A 58 -31.55 48.62 4.44
N MET A 59 -31.88 47.37 4.76
CA MET A 59 -33.12 46.70 4.38
C MET A 59 -34.33 47.44 4.92
N TRP A 60 -34.31 47.83 6.19
CA TRP A 60 -35.39 48.60 6.80
C TRP A 60 -35.56 49.97 6.11
N MET A 61 -34.48 50.71 5.87
CA MET A 61 -34.52 52.00 5.17
C MET A 61 -35.09 51.85 3.75
N THR A 62 -34.58 50.90 2.97
CA THR A 62 -35.03 50.69 1.59
C THR A 62 -36.45 50.14 1.49
N SER A 63 -36.91 49.35 2.48
CA SER A 63 -38.32 48.91 2.58
C SER A 63 -39.33 50.06 2.74
N ARG A 64 -38.86 51.23 3.17
CA ARG A 64 -39.68 52.44 3.33
C ARG A 64 -39.67 53.32 2.08
N MET A 65 -38.89 52.99 1.06
CA MET A 65 -38.74 53.78 -0.15
C MET A 65 -40.04 53.85 -0.95
N ARG A 66 -40.36 55.04 -1.48
CA ARG A 66 -41.51 55.22 -2.37
C ARG A 66 -41.21 54.64 -3.75
N ILE A 67 -42.15 53.91 -4.34
CA ILE A 67 -42.00 53.28 -5.66
C ILE A 67 -41.66 54.27 -6.77
N ALA A 68 -42.15 55.52 -6.68
CA ALA A 68 -41.80 56.59 -7.63
C ALA A 68 -40.31 57.00 -7.59
N ALA A 69 -39.55 56.58 -6.58
CA ALA A 69 -38.11 56.83 -6.48
C ALA A 69 -37.25 55.71 -7.06
N LEU A 70 -37.83 54.54 -7.43
CA LEU A 70 -37.07 53.38 -7.92
C LEU A 70 -36.16 53.71 -9.09
N SER A 71 -36.68 54.34 -10.14
CA SER A 71 -35.90 54.71 -11.33
C SER A 71 -34.72 55.62 -11.00
N ARG A 72 -34.94 56.69 -10.22
CA ARG A 72 -33.87 57.61 -9.80
C ARG A 72 -32.82 56.90 -8.96
N PHE A 73 -33.24 56.04 -8.04
CA PHE A 73 -32.33 55.25 -7.22
C PHE A 73 -31.52 54.25 -8.05
N GLY A 74 -32.15 53.56 -9.01
CA GLY A 74 -31.48 52.63 -9.92
C GLY A 74 -30.41 53.31 -10.78
N TRP A 75 -30.71 54.47 -11.35
CA TRP A 75 -29.73 55.25 -12.12
C TRP A 75 -28.59 55.81 -11.26
N ALA A 76 -28.88 56.23 -10.02
CA ALA A 76 -27.85 56.65 -9.08
C ALA A 76 -26.91 55.49 -8.70
N LEU A 77 -27.46 54.30 -8.41
CA LEU A 77 -26.68 53.09 -8.16
C LEU A 77 -25.84 52.70 -9.38
N PHE A 78 -26.41 52.81 -10.59
CA PHE A 78 -25.68 52.52 -11.83
C PHE A 78 -24.49 53.47 -12.00
N ALA A 79 -24.70 54.78 -11.89
CA ALA A 79 -23.63 55.77 -12.00
C ALA A 79 -22.53 55.53 -10.94
N ALA A 80 -22.93 55.29 -9.68
CA ALA A 80 -21.98 54.96 -8.61
C ALA A 80 -21.20 53.67 -8.94
N SER A 81 -21.88 52.62 -9.40
CA SER A 81 -21.23 51.34 -9.74
C SER A 81 -20.23 51.47 -10.89
N VAL A 82 -20.53 52.26 -11.92
CA VAL A 82 -19.63 52.49 -13.06
C VAL A 82 -18.39 53.28 -12.63
N VAL A 83 -18.57 54.34 -11.83
CA VAL A 83 -17.45 55.12 -11.28
C VAL A 83 -16.55 54.25 -10.42
N LEU A 84 -17.14 53.47 -9.52
CA LEU A 84 -16.38 52.57 -8.65
C LEU A 84 -15.68 51.45 -9.44
N LEU A 85 -16.34 50.84 -10.43
CA LEU A 85 -15.73 49.84 -11.31
C LEU A 85 -14.58 50.41 -12.15
N ALA A 86 -14.68 51.66 -12.61
CA ALA A 86 -13.59 52.34 -13.31
C ALA A 86 -12.41 52.69 -12.39
N ALA A 87 -12.65 52.82 -11.08
CA ALA A 87 -11.60 53.05 -10.09
C ALA A 87 -10.79 51.78 -9.75
N VAL A 88 -11.37 50.58 -9.92
CA VAL A 88 -10.71 49.30 -9.56
C VAL A 88 -9.37 49.09 -10.28
N PRO A 89 -9.23 49.29 -11.61
CA PRO A 89 -7.93 49.14 -12.28
C PRO A 89 -6.87 50.15 -11.82
N LEU A 90 -7.28 51.27 -11.21
CA LEU A 90 -6.38 52.36 -10.82
C LEU A 90 -5.89 52.23 -9.37
N VAL A 91 -6.77 51.81 -8.47
CA VAL A 91 -6.54 51.85 -7.01
C VAL A 91 -6.93 50.55 -6.30
N GLY A 92 -7.32 49.52 -7.06
CA GLY A 92 -7.79 48.25 -6.53
C GLY A 92 -6.65 47.33 -6.08
N ILE A 93 -6.96 46.50 -5.08
CA ILE A 93 -6.00 45.53 -4.53
C ILE A 93 -6.03 44.24 -5.36
N ALA A 94 -4.85 43.73 -5.71
CA ALA A 94 -4.69 42.44 -6.38
C ALA A 94 -4.62 41.30 -5.35
N THR A 95 -5.56 40.36 -5.45
CA THR A 95 -5.58 39.14 -4.62
C THR A 95 -5.76 37.94 -5.54
N LYS A 96 -4.92 36.90 -5.40
CA LYS A 96 -4.97 35.66 -6.21
C LYS A 96 -5.09 35.88 -7.73
N GLY A 97 -4.42 36.91 -8.25
CA GLY A 97 -4.35 37.20 -9.69
C GLY A 97 -5.52 38.02 -10.27
N ALA A 98 -6.44 38.54 -9.45
CA ALA A 98 -7.50 39.46 -9.90
C ALA A 98 -7.59 40.71 -9.02
N GLN A 99 -7.84 41.87 -9.65
CA GLN A 99 -8.06 43.17 -8.98
C GLN A 99 -9.55 43.45 -8.93
N ARG A 100 -10.19 43.19 -7.79
CA ARG A 100 -11.67 43.22 -7.66
C ARG A 100 -12.16 44.11 -6.52
N TRP A 101 -11.28 44.47 -5.60
CA TRP A 101 -11.64 45.09 -4.32
C TRP A 101 -11.03 46.48 -4.18
N LEU A 102 -11.80 47.39 -3.59
CA LEU A 102 -11.34 48.68 -3.11
C LEU A 102 -11.26 48.61 -1.58
N ASP A 103 -10.10 48.92 -1.01
CA ASP A 103 -9.94 48.98 0.43
C ASP A 103 -10.26 50.38 0.95
N LEU A 104 -11.27 50.48 1.81
CA LEU A 104 -11.69 51.72 2.45
C LEU A 104 -11.13 51.83 3.89
N GLY A 105 -10.18 50.98 4.26
CA GLY A 105 -9.52 50.92 5.57
C GLY A 105 -10.34 50.23 6.65
N VAL A 106 -11.67 50.44 6.66
CA VAL A 106 -12.58 49.84 7.65
C VAL A 106 -13.25 48.57 7.11
N PHE A 107 -13.50 48.51 5.80
CA PHE A 107 -14.03 47.34 5.12
C PHE A 107 -13.65 47.36 3.63
N THR A 108 -13.71 46.21 2.97
CA THR A 108 -13.47 46.09 1.53
C THR A 108 -14.76 46.22 0.74
N LEU A 109 -14.75 47.12 -0.24
CA LEU A 109 -15.86 47.35 -1.15
C LEU A 109 -15.64 46.58 -2.45
N GLN A 110 -16.63 45.80 -2.90
CA GLN A 110 -16.63 45.15 -4.20
C GLN A 110 -17.65 45.85 -5.13
N PRO A 111 -17.20 46.73 -6.04
CA PRO A 111 -18.12 47.54 -6.86
C PRO A 111 -19.07 46.71 -7.73
N SER A 112 -18.67 45.50 -8.12
CA SER A 112 -19.48 44.62 -8.95
C SER A 112 -20.75 44.12 -8.24
N GLU A 113 -20.77 44.02 -6.91
CA GLU A 113 -21.99 43.70 -6.15
C GLU A 113 -23.06 44.78 -6.35
N ILE A 114 -22.66 46.06 -6.35
CA ILE A 114 -23.55 47.19 -6.61
C ILE A 114 -24.02 47.15 -8.07
N ALA A 115 -23.12 46.82 -9.00
CA ALA A 115 -23.44 46.71 -10.42
C ALA A 115 -24.50 45.64 -10.71
N LYS A 116 -24.49 44.50 -10.00
CA LYS A 116 -25.54 43.45 -10.13
C LYS A 116 -26.92 44.01 -9.84
N LEU A 117 -27.09 44.73 -8.74
CA LEU A 117 -28.36 45.36 -8.40
C LEU A 117 -28.74 46.47 -9.40
N ALA A 118 -27.77 47.28 -9.83
CA ALA A 118 -27.99 48.31 -10.85
C ALA A 118 -28.47 47.72 -12.18
N LEU A 119 -27.92 46.57 -12.61
CA LEU A 119 -28.34 45.84 -13.81
C LEU A 119 -29.68 45.11 -13.65
N VAL A 120 -30.27 45.05 -12.46
CA VAL A 120 -31.69 44.72 -12.30
C VAL A 120 -32.54 45.98 -12.44
N MET A 121 -32.16 47.06 -11.76
CA MET A 121 -32.99 48.27 -11.65
C MET A 121 -33.06 49.09 -12.94
N VAL A 122 -31.94 49.32 -13.63
CA VAL A 122 -31.90 50.15 -14.83
C VAL A 122 -32.62 49.49 -16.02
N PRO A 123 -32.38 48.20 -16.34
CA PRO A 123 -33.19 47.50 -17.33
C PRO A 123 -34.67 47.44 -16.97
N ALA A 124 -35.03 47.29 -15.68
CA ALA A 124 -36.43 47.37 -15.26
C ALA A 124 -37.06 48.73 -15.59
N ALA A 125 -36.35 49.84 -15.34
CA ALA A 125 -36.81 51.19 -15.64
C ALA A 125 -36.97 51.42 -17.16
N ILE A 126 -36.00 51.00 -17.97
CA ILE A 126 -36.05 51.17 -19.43
C ILE A 126 -37.16 50.31 -20.05
N LEU A 127 -37.31 49.07 -19.60
CA LEU A 127 -38.25 48.09 -20.17
C LEU A 127 -39.66 48.18 -19.57
N ALA A 128 -39.86 48.97 -18.52
CA ALA A 128 -41.18 49.21 -17.91
C ALA A 128 -42.21 49.68 -18.95
N GLY A 129 -41.79 50.54 -19.89
CA GLY A 129 -42.64 51.03 -20.97
C GLY A 129 -42.99 49.99 -22.04
N GLY A 130 -42.42 48.78 -21.99
CA GLY A 130 -42.59 47.72 -23.00
C GLY A 130 -41.49 47.67 -24.05
N TYR A 131 -41.50 46.56 -24.79
CA TYR A 131 -40.49 46.24 -25.80
C TYR A 131 -40.63 47.15 -27.04
N THR A 132 -39.52 47.81 -27.36
CA THR A 132 -39.24 48.44 -28.66
C THR A 132 -37.77 48.13 -29.00
N LEU A 133 -37.42 48.12 -30.29
CA LEU A 133 -36.03 47.84 -30.71
C LEU A 133 -35.04 48.85 -30.06
N GLY A 134 -35.40 50.13 -30.02
CA GLY A 134 -34.57 51.17 -29.39
C GLY A 134 -34.35 50.96 -27.88
N ARG A 135 -35.38 50.55 -27.13
CA ARG A 135 -35.23 50.23 -25.70
C ARG A 135 -34.41 48.97 -25.47
N PHE A 136 -34.60 47.96 -26.33
CA PHE A 136 -33.81 46.74 -26.30
C PHE A 136 -32.31 47.02 -26.52
N VAL A 137 -31.97 47.75 -27.59
CA VAL A 137 -30.61 48.19 -27.88
C VAL A 137 -30.07 49.08 -26.76
N GLY A 138 -30.89 50.01 -26.23
CA GLY A 138 -30.52 50.86 -25.11
C GLY A 138 -30.13 50.08 -23.85
N VAL A 139 -30.86 49.02 -23.51
CA VAL A 139 -30.50 48.13 -22.39
C VAL A 139 -29.16 47.44 -22.65
N LEU A 140 -28.92 46.95 -23.87
CA LEU A 140 -27.66 46.28 -24.20
C LEU A 140 -26.47 47.25 -24.09
N ILE A 141 -26.59 48.47 -24.63
CA ILE A 141 -25.53 49.48 -24.56
C ILE A 141 -25.23 49.85 -23.12
N VAL A 142 -26.26 50.19 -22.34
CA VAL A 142 -26.09 50.59 -20.94
C VAL A 142 -25.50 49.45 -20.11
N SER A 143 -25.93 48.21 -20.35
CA SER A 143 -25.43 47.06 -19.59
C SER A 143 -24.02 46.64 -20.01
N ALA A 144 -23.62 46.89 -21.26
CA ALA A 144 -22.28 46.55 -21.76
C ALA A 144 -21.18 47.30 -21.00
N VAL A 145 -21.44 48.52 -20.49
CA VAL A 145 -20.44 49.32 -19.77
C VAL A 145 -19.93 48.63 -18.49
N PRO A 146 -20.78 48.32 -17.48
CA PRO A 146 -20.31 47.63 -16.29
C PRO A 146 -19.82 46.20 -16.58
N ILE A 147 -20.40 45.51 -17.57
CA ILE A 147 -19.94 44.16 -17.97
C ILE A 147 -18.51 44.22 -18.52
N ALA A 148 -18.21 45.17 -19.40
CA ALA A 148 -16.86 45.35 -19.96
C ALA A 148 -15.85 45.77 -18.88
N LEU A 149 -16.24 46.66 -17.97
CA LEU A 149 -15.38 47.07 -16.85
C LEU A 149 -15.03 45.90 -15.92
N VAL A 150 -15.97 45.00 -15.64
CA VAL A 150 -15.70 43.79 -14.85
C VAL A 150 -14.87 42.78 -15.64
N ALA A 151 -15.12 42.61 -16.93
CA ALA A 151 -14.32 41.72 -17.78
C ALA A 151 -12.84 42.16 -17.85
N LEU A 152 -12.57 43.47 -17.77
CA LEU A 152 -11.21 44.03 -17.67
C LEU A 152 -10.52 43.77 -16.32
N GLN A 153 -11.24 43.36 -15.28
CA GLN A 153 -10.76 43.12 -13.90
C GLN A 153 -10.34 41.65 -13.62
N PRO A 154 -9.89 40.91 -14.65
CA PRO A 154 -9.88 39.44 -14.68
C PRO A 154 -10.94 38.70 -13.82
N ASP A 155 -12.19 39.16 -13.84
CA ASP A 155 -13.30 38.58 -13.05
C ASP A 155 -14.39 37.99 -13.95
N LEU A 156 -14.06 36.85 -14.57
CA LEU A 156 -14.91 36.20 -15.56
C LEU A 156 -16.26 35.74 -14.97
N SER A 157 -16.27 35.21 -13.75
CA SER A 157 -17.50 34.72 -13.12
C SER A 157 -18.50 35.82 -12.85
N THR A 158 -18.04 36.92 -12.28
CA THR A 158 -18.89 38.09 -12.08
C THR A 158 -19.39 38.64 -13.41
N ALA A 159 -18.55 38.71 -14.45
CA ALA A 159 -18.98 39.16 -15.79
C ALA A 159 -20.09 38.27 -16.38
N VAL A 160 -19.94 36.94 -16.28
CA VAL A 160 -20.96 35.97 -16.73
C VAL A 160 -22.28 36.16 -15.96
N VAL A 161 -22.21 36.41 -14.66
CA VAL A 161 -23.39 36.65 -13.81
C VAL A 161 -24.09 37.96 -14.17
N LEU A 162 -23.33 39.02 -14.49
CA LEU A 162 -23.91 40.28 -14.97
C LEU A 162 -24.62 40.09 -16.32
N VAL A 163 -24.02 39.34 -17.26
CA VAL A 163 -24.66 38.98 -18.54
C VAL A 163 -25.94 38.17 -18.29
N ALA A 164 -25.89 37.15 -17.42
CA ALA A 164 -27.04 36.33 -17.07
C ALA A 164 -28.15 37.16 -16.41
N THR A 165 -27.79 38.14 -15.58
CA THR A 165 -28.73 39.08 -14.95
C THR A 165 -29.46 39.92 -16.00
N VAL A 166 -28.74 40.47 -16.98
CA VAL A 166 -29.34 41.25 -18.07
C VAL A 166 -30.26 40.39 -18.92
N LEU A 167 -29.83 39.17 -19.27
CA LEU A 167 -30.63 38.21 -20.02
C LEU A 167 -31.93 37.84 -19.27
N LEU A 168 -31.82 37.57 -17.97
CA LEU A 168 -32.97 37.36 -17.08
C LEU A 168 -33.93 38.55 -17.14
N MET A 169 -33.44 39.78 -17.04
CA MET A 169 -34.27 40.98 -17.12
C MET A 169 -34.98 41.12 -18.46
N LEU A 170 -34.31 40.81 -19.57
CA LEU A 170 -34.91 40.82 -20.91
C LEU A 170 -36.04 39.77 -21.04
N ILE A 171 -35.84 38.57 -20.50
CA ILE A 171 -36.86 37.50 -20.46
C ILE A 171 -38.06 37.93 -19.63
N LEU A 172 -37.83 38.40 -18.40
CA LEU A 172 -38.88 38.89 -17.49
C LEU A 172 -39.67 40.05 -18.11
N ALA A 173 -39.00 40.94 -18.84
CA ALA A 173 -39.59 42.07 -19.56
C ALA A 173 -40.43 41.68 -20.79
N ARG A 174 -40.52 40.40 -21.15
CA ARG A 174 -41.28 39.88 -22.30
C ARG A 174 -40.66 40.22 -23.66
N VAL A 175 -39.35 40.42 -23.75
CA VAL A 175 -38.66 40.59 -25.04
C VAL A 175 -38.90 39.34 -25.90
N PRO A 176 -39.28 39.47 -27.18
CA PRO A 176 -39.59 38.32 -28.02
C PRO A 176 -38.33 37.47 -28.25
N LEU A 177 -38.46 36.14 -28.16
CA LEU A 177 -37.34 35.19 -28.20
C LEU A 177 -36.50 35.32 -29.49
N ARG A 178 -37.14 35.66 -30.62
CA ARG A 178 -36.45 35.96 -31.90
C ARG A 178 -35.40 37.07 -31.81
N SER A 179 -35.58 38.03 -30.90
CA SER A 179 -34.64 39.13 -30.68
C SER A 179 -33.52 38.76 -29.70
N LEU A 180 -33.72 37.69 -28.92
CA LEU A 180 -32.72 37.14 -28.02
C LEU A 180 -31.83 36.10 -28.73
N PHE A 181 -32.35 35.40 -29.74
CA PHE A 181 -31.61 34.37 -30.48
C PHE A 181 -30.25 34.84 -31.03
N PRO A 182 -30.12 36.05 -31.63
CA PRO A 182 -28.81 36.55 -32.06
C PRO A 182 -27.83 36.74 -30.90
N LEU A 183 -28.31 37.13 -29.71
CA LEU A 183 -27.45 37.27 -28.53
C LEU A 183 -26.98 35.91 -28.02
N PHE A 184 -27.85 34.89 -28.01
CA PHE A 184 -27.47 33.52 -27.68
C PHE A 184 -26.49 32.94 -28.69
N ALA A 185 -26.75 33.13 -30.00
CA ALA A 185 -25.88 32.66 -31.07
C ALA A 185 -24.51 33.35 -31.00
N LEU A 186 -24.48 34.67 -30.76
CA LEU A 186 -23.25 35.43 -30.57
C LEU A 186 -22.49 34.98 -29.32
N GLY A 187 -23.18 34.79 -28.19
CA GLY A 187 -22.60 34.26 -26.97
C GLY A 187 -21.97 32.89 -27.19
N LEU A 188 -22.70 31.96 -27.80
CA LEU A 188 -22.19 30.62 -28.12
C LEU A 188 -21.00 30.67 -29.10
N ALA A 189 -21.08 31.47 -30.15
CA ALA A 189 -20.01 31.67 -31.12
C ALA A 189 -18.76 32.34 -30.51
N SER A 190 -18.93 33.11 -29.43
CA SER A 190 -17.83 33.73 -28.69
C SER A 190 -17.10 32.78 -27.74
N LEU A 191 -17.66 31.60 -27.40
CA LEU A 191 -17.03 30.67 -26.45
C LEU A 191 -15.63 30.21 -26.86
N PRO A 192 -15.36 29.78 -28.12
CA PRO A 192 -14.01 29.40 -28.54
C PRO A 192 -13.04 30.58 -28.49
N MET A 193 -13.53 31.77 -28.82
CA MET A 193 -12.74 33.01 -28.78
C MET A 193 -12.43 33.43 -27.34
N ALA A 194 -13.34 33.19 -26.40
CA ALA A 194 -13.17 33.50 -24.99
C ALA A 194 -11.98 32.74 -24.38
N VAL A 195 -11.70 31.51 -24.84
CA VAL A 195 -10.54 30.70 -24.42
C VAL A 195 -9.22 31.45 -24.66
N LEU A 196 -9.10 32.24 -25.73
CA LEU A 196 -7.90 33.01 -26.05
C LEU A 196 -7.63 34.16 -25.06
N PHE A 197 -8.64 34.57 -24.30
CA PHE A 197 -8.54 35.64 -23.31
C PHE A 197 -8.48 35.14 -21.86
N LEU A 198 -8.54 33.81 -21.66
CA LEU A 198 -8.41 33.20 -20.33
C LEU A 198 -6.96 33.20 -19.86
N ARG A 199 -6.77 33.43 -18.56
CA ARG A 199 -5.46 33.30 -17.90
C ARG A 199 -5.12 31.80 -17.70
N PRO A 200 -3.83 31.43 -17.59
CA PRO A 200 -3.42 30.04 -17.39
C PRO A 200 -4.16 29.33 -16.24
N TYR A 201 -4.30 29.98 -15.07
CA TYR A 201 -5.01 29.40 -13.93
C TYR A 201 -6.51 29.16 -14.18
N GLN A 202 -7.13 29.93 -15.08
CA GLN A 202 -8.56 29.76 -15.44
C GLN A 202 -8.73 28.57 -16.38
N LEU A 203 -7.79 28.39 -17.32
CA LEU A 203 -7.75 27.23 -18.21
C LEU A 203 -7.53 25.95 -17.43
N GLU A 204 -6.66 25.98 -16.42
CA GLU A 204 -6.36 24.82 -15.56
C GLU A 204 -7.62 24.31 -14.84
N ARG A 205 -8.39 25.21 -14.21
CA ARG A 205 -9.67 24.84 -13.56
C ARG A 205 -10.69 24.24 -14.52
N ILE A 206 -10.76 24.73 -15.76
CA ILE A 206 -11.65 24.19 -16.79
C ILE A 206 -11.16 22.82 -17.25
N HIS A 207 -9.85 22.67 -17.45
CA HIS A 207 -9.24 21.42 -17.85
C HIS A 207 -9.51 20.33 -16.81
N VAL A 208 -9.21 20.59 -15.52
CA VAL A 208 -9.46 19.65 -14.43
C VAL A 208 -10.94 19.25 -14.34
N PHE A 209 -11.85 20.21 -14.49
CA PHE A 209 -13.30 19.92 -14.52
C PHE A 209 -13.70 19.03 -15.72
N LEU A 210 -13.13 19.26 -16.91
CA LEU A 210 -13.48 18.50 -18.12
C LEU A 210 -12.79 17.13 -18.20
N SER A 211 -11.58 17.00 -17.69
CA SER A 211 -10.85 15.73 -17.70
C SER A 211 -11.33 14.79 -16.61
N ASN A 212 -12.03 15.30 -15.58
CA ASN A 212 -12.42 14.56 -14.39
C ASN A 212 -11.22 13.93 -13.68
N ASP A 213 -10.02 14.50 -13.87
CA ASP A 213 -8.82 14.05 -13.17
C ASP A 213 -8.86 14.61 -11.75
N ALA A 214 -8.84 13.71 -10.77
CA ALA A 214 -8.57 14.07 -9.40
C ALA A 214 -7.10 14.52 -9.32
N ASP A 215 -6.87 15.83 -9.35
CA ASP A 215 -5.59 16.45 -9.03
C ASP A 215 -5.59 16.86 -7.55
N PRO A 216 -5.11 16.00 -6.64
CA PRO A 216 -5.23 16.21 -5.20
C PRO A 216 -4.17 17.19 -4.68
N GLN A 217 -3.27 17.70 -5.54
CA GLN A 217 -2.17 18.58 -5.15
C GLN A 217 -2.12 19.90 -5.93
N GLY A 218 -2.84 20.01 -7.06
CA GLY A 218 -2.92 21.23 -7.86
C GLY A 218 -4.33 21.84 -7.89
N SER A 219 -4.80 22.24 -9.07
CA SER A 219 -5.98 23.10 -9.20
C SER A 219 -7.33 22.40 -8.94
N GLY A 220 -7.35 21.07 -8.90
CA GLY A 220 -8.52 20.24 -8.55
C GLY A 220 -8.77 20.05 -7.06
N TRP A 221 -7.80 20.39 -6.20
CA TRP A 221 -7.86 20.08 -4.77
C TRP A 221 -9.11 20.65 -4.08
N ALA A 222 -9.49 21.90 -4.37
CA ALA A 222 -10.66 22.51 -3.76
C ALA A 222 -11.99 21.81 -4.10
N ALA A 223 -12.11 21.29 -5.33
CA ALA A 223 -13.29 20.53 -5.77
C ALA A 223 -13.36 19.19 -5.04
N TRP A 224 -12.24 18.48 -5.04
CA TRP A 224 -12.10 17.20 -4.37
C TRP A 224 -12.43 17.29 -2.86
N GLN A 225 -11.98 18.34 -2.19
CA GLN A 225 -12.30 18.55 -0.77
C GLN A 225 -13.76 18.93 -0.55
N ALA A 226 -14.40 19.65 -1.47
CA ALA A 226 -15.84 19.92 -1.42
C ALA A 226 -16.65 18.62 -1.57
N ASP A 227 -16.21 17.73 -2.46
CA ASP A 227 -16.81 16.41 -2.67
C ASP A 227 -16.69 15.53 -1.41
N ILE A 228 -15.48 15.47 -0.81
CA ILE A 228 -15.28 14.79 0.48
C ILE A 228 -16.18 15.39 1.56
N ALA A 229 -16.23 16.71 1.66
CA ALA A 229 -16.99 17.43 2.67
C ALA A 229 -18.50 17.14 2.57
N ILE A 230 -19.09 17.22 1.38
CA ILE A 230 -20.51 16.94 1.18
C ILE A 230 -20.79 15.43 1.27
N GLY A 231 -19.96 14.60 0.64
CA GLY A 231 -20.15 13.15 0.56
C GLY A 231 -20.04 12.43 1.90
N SER A 232 -19.14 12.87 2.78
CA SER A 232 -18.92 12.22 4.09
C SER A 232 -19.77 12.78 5.24
N ALA A 233 -20.46 13.92 5.06
CA ALA A 233 -21.18 14.62 6.13
C ALA A 233 -22.39 13.88 6.72
N GLY A 234 -23.05 13.05 5.92
CA GLY A 234 -24.36 12.49 6.27
C GLY A 234 -25.45 13.54 6.54
N TRP A 235 -26.52 13.12 7.24
CA TRP A 235 -27.68 13.99 7.53
C TRP A 235 -27.41 15.09 8.57
N TRP A 236 -26.55 14.82 9.55
CA TRP A 236 -26.38 15.65 10.75
C TRP A 236 -24.99 16.30 10.88
N GLY A 237 -24.10 16.02 9.93
CA GLY A 237 -22.76 16.57 9.88
C GLY A 237 -21.81 15.93 10.88
N LEU A 238 -20.54 16.32 10.76
CA LEU A 238 -19.41 15.76 11.49
C LEU A 238 -18.89 16.70 12.58
N GLY A 239 -19.52 17.87 12.77
CA GLY A 239 -19.08 18.89 13.73
C GLY A 239 -19.07 18.47 15.21
N ARG A 240 -19.51 17.26 15.53
CA ARG A 240 -19.48 16.67 16.88
C ARG A 240 -18.36 15.64 17.06
N GLU A 241 -17.64 15.33 15.99
CA GLU A 241 -16.58 14.34 16.04
C GLU A 241 -15.26 14.94 16.53
N PRO A 242 -14.41 14.15 17.22
CA PRO A 242 -13.19 14.66 17.84
C PRO A 242 -12.22 15.35 16.87
N ASP A 243 -12.04 14.84 15.65
CA ASP A 243 -11.07 15.39 14.69
C ASP A 243 -11.71 16.30 13.62
N TYR A 244 -12.95 16.76 13.84
CA TYR A 244 -13.63 17.65 12.91
C TYR A 244 -12.85 18.95 12.66
N ASP A 245 -12.26 19.54 13.71
CA ASP A 245 -11.51 20.79 13.59
C ASP A 245 -10.30 20.67 12.66
N LEU A 246 -9.69 19.48 12.60
CA LEU A 246 -8.62 19.18 11.65
C LEU A 246 -9.19 18.92 10.26
N ARG A 247 -10.24 18.10 10.15
CA ARG A 247 -10.95 17.81 8.89
C ARG A 247 -11.39 19.09 8.18
N ALA A 248 -11.93 20.05 8.94
CA ALA A 248 -12.42 21.32 8.40
C ALA A 248 -11.32 22.18 7.76
N GLN A 249 -10.06 22.04 8.21
CA GLN A 249 -8.93 22.80 7.64
C GLN A 249 -8.58 22.36 6.21
N TYR A 250 -8.95 21.14 5.81
CA TYR A 250 -8.74 20.63 4.45
C TYR A 250 -9.69 21.27 3.43
N LEU A 251 -10.77 21.92 3.86
CA LEU A 251 -11.69 22.59 2.94
C LEU A 251 -11.28 24.06 2.75
N PRO A 252 -10.74 24.47 1.60
CA PRO A 252 -10.34 25.87 1.37
C PRO A 252 -11.54 26.81 1.27
N GLU A 253 -11.34 28.08 1.58
CA GLU A 253 -12.35 29.15 1.35
C GLU A 253 -13.74 28.81 1.91
N SER A 254 -13.75 28.11 3.05
CA SER A 254 -14.93 27.62 3.76
C SER A 254 -15.90 28.71 4.24
N GLU A 255 -15.47 29.96 4.21
CA GLU A 255 -16.24 31.16 4.56
C GLU A 255 -16.85 31.88 3.35
N HIS A 256 -16.31 31.66 2.15
CA HIS A 256 -16.71 32.33 0.92
C HIS A 256 -17.40 31.36 -0.03
N ASP A 257 -16.60 30.66 -0.83
CA ASP A 257 -17.00 29.95 -2.05
C ASP A 257 -17.51 28.55 -1.75
N LEU A 258 -16.90 27.89 -0.77
CA LEU A 258 -17.24 26.54 -0.31
C LEU A 258 -18.00 26.57 1.02
N ALA A 259 -18.58 27.72 1.39
CA ALA A 259 -19.36 27.86 2.61
C ALA A 259 -20.56 26.92 2.68
N PHE A 260 -21.17 26.58 1.54
CA PHE A 260 -22.24 25.59 1.49
C PHE A 260 -21.71 24.19 1.81
N ALA A 261 -20.61 23.77 1.17
CA ALA A 261 -19.96 22.49 1.45
C ALA A 261 -19.50 22.40 2.91
N SER A 262 -18.93 23.48 3.45
CA SER A 262 -18.47 23.58 4.84
C SER A 262 -19.61 23.43 5.85
N LEU A 263 -20.74 24.12 5.61
CA LEU A 263 -21.94 24.00 6.45
C LEU A 263 -22.49 22.58 6.43
N VAL A 264 -22.57 21.96 5.25
CA VAL A 264 -22.98 20.56 5.12
C VAL A 264 -21.99 19.66 5.85
N TYR A 265 -20.69 19.91 5.77
CA TYR A 265 -19.68 19.11 6.45
C TYR A 265 -19.85 19.11 7.97
N GLY A 266 -20.07 20.29 8.57
CA GLY A 266 -20.25 20.44 10.02
C GLY A 266 -21.63 20.03 10.54
N TRP A 267 -22.70 20.42 9.83
CA TRP A 267 -24.08 20.36 10.33
C TRP A 267 -25.02 19.48 9.50
N GLY A 268 -24.50 18.88 8.43
CA GLY A 268 -25.14 17.84 7.64
C GLY A 268 -26.02 18.37 6.52
N LEU A 269 -26.56 17.42 5.76
CA LEU A 269 -27.44 17.71 4.63
C LEU A 269 -28.69 18.52 5.05
N VAL A 270 -29.17 18.35 6.30
CA VAL A 270 -30.31 19.12 6.83
C VAL A 270 -30.01 20.62 6.83
N ALA A 271 -28.79 21.03 7.20
CA ALA A 271 -28.39 22.43 7.19
C ALA A 271 -28.29 22.97 5.75
N GLY A 272 -27.78 22.17 4.80
CA GLY A 272 -27.78 22.51 3.37
C GLY A 272 -29.20 22.68 2.81
N ILE A 273 -30.13 21.78 3.14
CA ILE A 273 -31.54 21.88 2.76
C ILE A 273 -32.18 23.15 3.36
N ALA A 274 -31.82 23.55 4.59
CA ALA A 274 -32.31 24.78 5.19
C ALA A 274 -31.85 26.03 4.44
N VAL A 275 -30.60 26.08 3.95
CA VAL A 275 -30.11 27.16 3.07
C VAL A 275 -30.92 27.21 1.77
N VAL A 276 -31.09 26.06 1.11
CA VAL A 276 -31.88 25.94 -0.13
C VAL A 276 -33.32 26.40 0.11
N ALA A 277 -33.97 25.97 1.20
CA ALA A 277 -35.33 26.34 1.54
C ALA A 277 -35.48 27.85 1.79
N ALA A 278 -34.54 28.47 2.52
CA ALA A 278 -34.55 29.91 2.76
C ALA A 278 -34.45 30.72 1.46
N VAL A 279 -33.58 30.32 0.53
CA VAL A 279 -33.49 30.95 -0.79
C VAL A 279 -34.77 30.74 -1.60
N VAL A 280 -35.31 29.52 -1.64
CA VAL A 280 -36.58 29.23 -2.33
C VAL A 280 -37.70 30.13 -1.79
N ILE A 281 -37.78 30.33 -0.47
CA ILE A 281 -38.72 31.29 0.13
C ILE A 281 -38.46 32.70 -0.42
N ILE A 282 -37.22 33.22 -0.37
CA ILE A 282 -36.89 34.56 -0.89
C ILE A 282 -37.34 34.73 -2.37
N VAL A 283 -37.07 33.73 -3.21
CA VAL A 283 -37.46 33.74 -4.63
C VAL A 283 -38.98 33.79 -4.78
N TRP A 284 -39.71 32.88 -4.12
CA TRP A 284 -41.17 32.83 -4.22
C TRP A 284 -41.86 34.04 -3.60
N ARG A 285 -41.33 34.60 -2.50
CA ARG A 285 -41.81 35.87 -1.92
C ARG A 285 -41.57 37.05 -2.87
N SER A 286 -40.46 37.05 -3.59
CA SER A 286 -40.18 38.03 -4.65
C SER A 286 -41.15 37.89 -5.83
N VAL A 287 -41.53 36.67 -6.21
CA VAL A 287 -42.60 36.42 -7.20
C VAL A 287 -43.94 36.97 -6.74
N VAL A 288 -44.31 36.74 -5.47
CA VAL A 288 -45.55 37.28 -4.90
C VAL A 288 -45.53 38.81 -4.90
N ALA A 289 -44.43 39.44 -4.48
CA ALA A 289 -44.26 40.89 -4.54
C ALA A 289 -44.40 41.43 -5.97
N ALA A 290 -43.80 40.76 -6.96
CA ALA A 290 -43.90 41.14 -8.37
C ALA A 290 -45.33 41.04 -8.93
N ARG A 291 -46.13 40.07 -8.46
CA ARG A 291 -47.53 39.89 -8.90
C ARG A 291 -48.48 40.96 -8.35
N VAL A 292 -48.17 41.49 -7.16
CA VAL A 292 -49.01 42.48 -6.47
C VAL A 292 -48.55 43.92 -6.73
N ALA A 293 -47.36 44.12 -7.32
CA ALA A 293 -46.77 45.41 -7.66
C ALA A 293 -47.70 46.32 -8.49
N ARG A 294 -47.69 47.63 -8.20
CA ARG A 294 -48.53 48.64 -8.89
C ARG A 294 -48.03 49.00 -10.28
N THR A 295 -46.71 49.09 -10.45
CA THR A 295 -46.07 49.47 -11.70
C THR A 295 -45.33 48.30 -12.30
N ARG A 296 -45.18 48.29 -13.63
CA ARG A 296 -44.40 47.26 -14.32
C ARG A 296 -42.92 47.31 -13.96
N GLU A 297 -42.39 48.51 -13.71
CA GLU A 297 -41.03 48.71 -13.19
C GLU A 297 -40.85 47.98 -11.85
N ALA A 298 -41.74 48.23 -10.87
CA ALA A 298 -41.69 47.58 -9.57
C ALA A 298 -41.84 46.06 -9.68
N ALA A 299 -42.71 45.58 -10.57
CA ALA A 299 -42.86 44.15 -10.83
C ALA A 299 -41.58 43.51 -11.41
N LEU A 300 -40.89 44.21 -12.31
CA LEU A 300 -39.63 43.77 -12.91
C LEU A 300 -38.48 43.79 -11.90
N VAL A 301 -38.40 44.82 -11.05
CA VAL A 301 -37.39 44.91 -9.97
C VAL A 301 -37.56 43.75 -9.00
N ALA A 302 -38.77 43.50 -8.49
CA ALA A 302 -39.01 42.41 -7.54
C ALA A 302 -38.71 41.03 -8.16
N ALA A 303 -39.18 40.77 -9.39
CA ALA A 303 -38.90 39.51 -10.07
C ALA A 303 -37.41 39.33 -10.41
N GLY A 304 -36.73 40.42 -10.83
CA GLY A 304 -35.31 40.42 -11.14
C GLY A 304 -34.44 40.13 -9.92
N ILE A 305 -34.71 40.79 -8.79
CA ILE A 305 -34.00 40.55 -7.52
C ILE A 305 -34.14 39.10 -7.09
N GLY A 306 -35.37 38.55 -7.09
CA GLY A 306 -35.61 37.14 -6.78
C GLY A 306 -34.84 36.20 -7.71
N GLY A 307 -34.86 36.47 -9.02
CA GLY A 307 -34.14 35.65 -10.00
C GLY A 307 -32.61 35.70 -9.84
N VAL A 308 -32.02 36.85 -9.52
CA VAL A 308 -30.58 36.98 -9.25
C VAL A 308 -30.17 36.22 -7.98
N PHE A 309 -30.96 36.34 -6.90
CA PHE A 309 -30.73 35.57 -5.66
C PHE A 309 -30.72 34.06 -5.91
N GLY A 310 -31.72 33.58 -6.65
CA GLY A 310 -31.79 32.18 -7.00
C GLY A 310 -30.64 31.74 -7.90
N LEU A 311 -30.31 32.52 -8.93
CA LEU A 311 -29.23 32.20 -9.89
C LEU A 311 -27.89 32.02 -9.17
N HIS A 312 -27.55 32.93 -8.26
CA HIS A 312 -26.31 32.80 -7.47
C HIS A 312 -26.30 31.53 -6.63
N THR A 313 -27.42 31.21 -6.00
CA THR A 313 -27.53 30.01 -5.16
C THR A 313 -27.36 28.75 -5.99
N VAL A 314 -28.00 28.67 -7.17
CA VAL A 314 -27.81 27.54 -8.09
C VAL A 314 -26.36 27.41 -8.50
N VAL A 315 -25.70 28.50 -8.90
CA VAL A 315 -24.28 28.46 -9.30
C VAL A 315 -23.38 28.02 -8.14
N SER A 316 -23.57 28.58 -6.94
CA SER A 316 -22.73 28.27 -5.78
C SER A 316 -22.92 26.84 -5.25
N VAL A 317 -24.17 26.35 -5.20
CA VAL A 317 -24.45 24.94 -4.85
C VAL A 317 -23.92 24.00 -5.93
N ALA A 318 -24.00 24.37 -7.21
CA ALA A 318 -23.48 23.57 -8.31
C ALA A 318 -21.96 23.44 -8.23
N GLN A 319 -21.28 24.53 -7.89
CA GLN A 319 -19.84 24.53 -7.66
C GLN A 319 -19.47 23.67 -6.46
N SER A 320 -20.22 23.79 -5.36
CA SER A 320 -19.96 22.97 -4.16
C SER A 320 -20.15 21.46 -4.41
N LEU A 321 -20.99 21.09 -5.38
CA LEU A 321 -21.24 19.71 -5.82
C LEU A 321 -20.41 19.32 -7.05
N SER A 322 -19.39 20.11 -7.41
CA SER A 322 -18.53 19.87 -8.57
C SER A 322 -19.27 19.71 -9.91
N LEU A 323 -20.50 20.24 -10.02
CA LEU A 323 -21.31 20.28 -11.27
C LEU A 323 -20.93 21.45 -12.17
N LEU A 324 -20.21 22.44 -11.63
CA LEU A 324 -19.65 23.59 -12.35
C LEU A 324 -18.24 23.88 -11.83
N PRO A 325 -17.33 24.42 -12.66
CA PRO A 325 -15.99 24.79 -12.20
C PRO A 325 -16.05 25.87 -11.11
N HIS A 326 -15.17 25.79 -10.12
CA HIS A 326 -15.10 26.77 -9.03
C HIS A 326 -14.65 28.13 -9.55
N THR A 327 -15.55 29.11 -9.48
CA THR A 327 -15.29 30.47 -9.96
C THR A 327 -15.42 31.56 -8.89
N GLY A 328 -15.66 31.14 -7.65
CA GLY A 328 -15.67 31.98 -6.46
C GLY A 328 -16.88 32.88 -6.29
N MET A 329 -18.07 32.29 -6.42
CA MET A 329 -19.35 32.99 -6.32
C MET A 329 -20.05 32.66 -5.00
N PRO A 330 -20.12 33.60 -4.04
CA PRO A 330 -20.79 33.38 -2.76
C PRO A 330 -22.32 33.33 -2.89
N ILE A 331 -22.97 32.60 -1.97
CA ILE A 331 -24.43 32.69 -1.79
C ILE A 331 -24.73 34.04 -1.10
N PRO A 332 -25.60 34.89 -1.67
CA PRO A 332 -25.90 36.21 -1.10
C PRO A 332 -26.38 36.10 0.34
N ILE A 333 -25.87 36.97 1.21
CA ILE A 333 -26.20 37.07 2.66
C ILE A 333 -25.68 35.89 3.51
N PHE A 334 -25.54 34.69 2.95
CA PHE A 334 -25.06 33.50 3.66
C PHE A 334 -23.54 33.45 3.77
N SER A 335 -22.81 33.58 2.67
CA SER A 335 -21.35 33.56 2.68
C SER A 335 -20.78 34.88 3.23
N TYR A 336 -19.56 34.83 3.76
CA TYR A 336 -18.85 36.06 4.12
C TYR A 336 -18.62 36.91 2.87
N GLY A 337 -18.88 38.21 2.99
CA GLY A 337 -18.75 39.15 1.88
C GLY A 337 -19.39 40.48 2.26
N GLY A 338 -18.56 41.45 2.66
CA GLY A 338 -19.04 42.71 3.25
C GLY A 338 -20.03 43.45 2.36
N THR A 339 -19.64 43.71 1.11
CA THR A 339 -20.50 44.42 0.16
C THR A 339 -21.66 43.56 -0.33
N ALA A 340 -21.42 42.27 -0.60
CA ALA A 340 -22.43 41.35 -1.10
C ALA A 340 -23.60 41.18 -0.12
N SER A 341 -23.29 41.09 1.18
CA SER A 341 -24.31 40.98 2.25
C SER A 341 -25.16 42.24 2.33
N ILE A 342 -24.55 43.43 2.36
CA ILE A 342 -25.27 44.71 2.44
C ILE A 342 -26.16 44.91 1.20
N ILE A 343 -25.64 44.67 0.00
CA ILE A 343 -26.41 44.80 -1.24
C ILE A 343 -27.53 43.74 -1.32
N GLY A 344 -27.29 42.53 -0.81
CA GLY A 344 -28.32 41.51 -0.63
C GLY A 344 -29.48 42.03 0.22
N PHE A 345 -29.19 42.60 1.39
CA PHE A 345 -30.21 43.18 2.27
C PHE A 345 -30.93 44.38 1.65
N VAL A 346 -30.22 45.27 0.96
CA VAL A 346 -30.81 46.37 0.18
C VAL A 346 -31.79 45.83 -0.86
N SER A 347 -31.41 44.77 -1.57
CA SER A 347 -32.25 44.13 -2.59
C SER A 347 -33.55 43.57 -1.97
N ILE A 348 -33.45 42.90 -0.82
CA ILE A 348 -34.62 42.39 -0.09
C ILE A 348 -35.50 43.54 0.41
N GLY A 349 -34.91 44.62 0.90
CA GLY A 349 -35.64 45.84 1.28
C GLY A 349 -36.41 46.46 0.11
N LEU A 350 -35.85 46.48 -1.09
CA LEU A 350 -36.56 46.90 -2.30
C LEU A 350 -37.77 45.99 -2.62
N VAL A 351 -37.64 44.68 -2.47
CA VAL A 351 -38.76 43.72 -2.64
C VAL A 351 -39.87 44.01 -1.62
N LEU A 352 -39.52 44.27 -0.35
CA LEU A 352 -40.46 44.67 0.69
C LEU A 352 -41.18 46.00 0.35
N ALA A 353 -40.46 46.99 -0.18
CA ALA A 353 -41.04 48.26 -0.62
C ALA A 353 -42.08 48.04 -1.73
N VAL A 354 -41.74 47.21 -2.73
CA VAL A 354 -42.65 46.84 -3.83
C VAL A 354 -43.90 46.16 -3.30
N ARG A 355 -43.76 45.20 -2.38
CA ARG A 355 -44.91 44.50 -1.79
C ARG A 355 -45.79 45.43 -0.97
N ARG A 356 -45.21 46.26 -0.10
CA ARG A 356 -45.94 47.22 0.74
C ARG A 356 -46.79 48.15 -0.10
N ASP A 357 -46.23 48.73 -1.16
CA ASP A 357 -46.98 49.60 -2.07
C ASP A 357 -48.09 48.82 -2.79
N GLY A 358 -47.83 47.62 -3.27
CA GLY A 358 -48.83 46.76 -3.91
C GLY A 358 -50.05 46.43 -3.03
N VAL A 359 -49.84 46.20 -1.73
CA VAL A 359 -50.89 45.76 -0.77
C VAL A 359 -51.67 46.93 -0.16
N THR A 360 -51.08 48.12 -0.02
CA THR A 360 -51.70 49.32 0.62
C THR A 360 -52.71 50.07 -0.27
N ARG A 361 -53.52 49.34 -1.04
CA ARG A 361 -54.43 49.88 -2.05
C ARG A 361 -55.65 50.58 -1.42
N PRO A 362 -56.03 51.80 -1.88
CA PRO A 362 -57.32 52.39 -1.52
C PRO A 362 -58.48 51.64 -2.19
N LEU A 363 -59.58 51.43 -1.47
CA LEU A 363 -60.74 50.60 -1.89
C LEU A 363 -61.41 51.07 -3.20
N TRP A 364 -61.22 52.31 -3.61
CA TRP A 364 -61.90 52.94 -4.76
C TRP A 364 -61.15 52.85 -6.10
N VAL A 365 -59.94 52.29 -6.15
CA VAL A 365 -59.13 52.22 -7.39
C VAL A 365 -59.45 50.95 -8.18
N THR A 366 -60.12 51.06 -9.33
CA THR A 366 -60.45 49.93 -10.23
C THR A 366 -59.21 49.22 -10.77
N ASP A 367 -59.28 47.91 -10.97
CA ASP A 367 -58.16 47.14 -11.52
C ASP A 367 -57.82 47.53 -12.97
N PRO A 368 -56.55 47.80 -13.29
CA PRO A 368 -56.16 48.09 -14.67
C PRO A 368 -56.43 46.86 -15.54
N LYS A 369 -57.28 47.02 -16.58
CA LYS A 369 -57.76 45.97 -17.50
C LYS A 369 -56.66 45.18 -18.25
N LYS A 370 -55.38 45.60 -18.18
CA LYS A 370 -54.23 44.92 -18.80
C LYS A 370 -53.00 44.93 -17.88
N ARG A 371 -53.02 44.16 -16.79
CA ARG A 371 -51.79 43.86 -16.02
C ARG A 371 -50.89 42.93 -16.84
N ARG A 372 -49.90 43.48 -17.57
CA ARG A 372 -48.82 42.65 -18.15
C ARG A 372 -47.81 42.29 -17.06
N LEU A 373 -48.15 41.29 -16.24
CA LEU A 373 -47.21 40.67 -15.30
C LEU A 373 -45.91 40.26 -16.01
N PRO A 374 -44.74 40.27 -15.37
CA PRO A 374 -43.52 39.80 -16.03
C PRO A 374 -43.71 38.35 -16.53
N ARG A 375 -43.19 38.02 -17.73
CA ARG A 375 -43.43 36.70 -18.35
C ARG A 375 -42.67 35.63 -17.57
N GLY A 376 -43.30 34.47 -17.39
CA GLY A 376 -42.61 33.27 -16.92
C GLY A 376 -42.05 33.34 -15.50
N VAL A 377 -42.36 34.37 -14.70
CA VAL A 377 -41.78 34.55 -13.34
C VAL A 377 -42.01 33.32 -12.45
N SER A 378 -43.23 32.78 -12.45
CA SER A 378 -43.56 31.55 -11.69
C SER A 378 -42.88 30.32 -12.26
N VAL A 379 -42.74 30.26 -13.60
CA VAL A 379 -42.08 29.15 -14.29
C VAL A 379 -40.59 29.17 -13.96
N GLY A 380 -39.93 30.34 -14.01
CA GLY A 380 -38.53 30.51 -13.62
C GLY A 380 -38.28 30.19 -12.15
N ALA A 381 -39.15 30.65 -11.24
CA ALA A 381 -39.05 30.27 -9.82
C ALA A 381 -39.24 28.76 -9.61
N LEU A 382 -40.17 28.13 -10.33
CA LEU A 382 -40.37 26.68 -10.31
C LEU A 382 -39.16 25.94 -10.86
N THR A 383 -38.63 26.32 -12.03
CA THR A 383 -37.41 25.75 -12.61
C THR A 383 -36.25 25.83 -11.63
N LEU A 384 -36.07 26.97 -10.98
CA LEU A 384 -35.02 27.15 -9.98
C LEU A 384 -35.20 26.27 -8.75
N THR A 385 -36.44 26.15 -8.27
CA THR A 385 -36.79 25.27 -7.15
C THR A 385 -36.50 23.80 -7.51
N VAL A 386 -36.88 23.38 -8.72
CA VAL A 386 -36.62 22.03 -9.22
C VAL A 386 -35.12 21.78 -9.38
N SER A 387 -34.35 22.75 -9.89
CA SER A 387 -32.88 22.63 -9.98
C SER A 387 -32.24 22.46 -8.60
N LEU A 388 -32.56 23.32 -7.63
CA LEU A 388 -32.00 23.20 -6.27
C LEU A 388 -32.45 21.91 -5.57
N ALA A 389 -33.69 21.46 -5.80
CA ALA A 389 -34.17 20.18 -5.28
C ALA A 389 -33.41 19.00 -5.91
N ALA A 390 -33.21 19.01 -7.23
CA ALA A 390 -32.42 18.00 -7.94
C ALA A 390 -30.97 17.96 -7.42
N MET A 391 -30.37 19.11 -7.14
CA MET A 391 -29.02 19.20 -6.56
C MET A 391 -28.97 18.72 -5.11
N SER A 392 -30.02 18.94 -4.33
CA SER A 392 -30.15 18.38 -2.98
C SER A 392 -30.28 16.86 -3.01
N VAL A 393 -31.02 16.32 -3.99
CA VAL A 393 -31.12 14.87 -4.25
C VAL A 393 -29.77 14.32 -4.72
N PHE A 394 -29.06 15.04 -5.59
CA PHE A 394 -27.72 14.66 -6.04
C PHE A 394 -26.73 14.60 -4.86
N ALA A 395 -26.74 15.59 -3.97
CA ALA A 395 -25.94 15.59 -2.75
C ALA A 395 -26.26 14.38 -1.85
N TRP A 396 -27.54 14.03 -1.71
CA TRP A 396 -27.97 12.85 -0.97
C TRP A 396 -27.52 11.53 -1.65
N GLN A 397 -27.64 11.45 -2.97
CA GLN A 397 -27.17 10.30 -3.76
C GLN A 397 -25.66 10.12 -3.59
N MET A 398 -24.89 11.21 -3.68
CA MET A 398 -23.45 11.22 -3.44
C MET A 398 -23.09 10.68 -2.05
N GLN A 399 -23.81 11.12 -1.00
CA GLN A 399 -23.60 10.62 0.36
C GLN A 399 -23.92 9.14 0.52
N THR A 400 -24.95 8.65 -0.17
CA THR A 400 -25.41 7.25 -0.05
C THR A 400 -24.54 6.29 -0.85
N GLU A 401 -24.07 6.69 -2.03
CA GLU A 401 -23.24 5.84 -2.90
C GLU A 401 -21.76 5.85 -2.51
N HIS A 402 -21.20 7.01 -2.20
CA HIS A 402 -19.74 7.19 -2.01
C HIS A 402 -19.36 7.65 -0.59
N GLY A 403 -20.31 7.81 0.33
CA GLY A 403 -20.04 8.41 1.64
C GLY A 403 -18.99 7.68 2.49
N THR A 404 -18.96 6.34 2.45
CA THR A 404 -17.95 5.55 3.18
C THR A 404 -16.55 5.71 2.57
N GLU A 405 -16.45 5.82 1.26
CA GLU A 405 -15.19 6.02 0.54
C GLU A 405 -14.63 7.41 0.80
N PHE A 406 -15.47 8.45 0.68
CA PHE A 406 -15.08 9.82 1.02
C PHE A 406 -14.68 9.96 2.49
N ARG A 407 -15.35 9.21 3.38
CA ARG A 407 -14.99 9.18 4.79
C ARG A 407 -13.62 8.56 5.03
N ALA A 408 -13.35 7.40 4.45
CA ALA A 408 -12.04 6.76 4.53
C ALA A 408 -10.94 7.63 3.90
N THR A 409 -11.24 8.31 2.79
CA THR A 409 -10.32 9.27 2.15
C THR A 409 -10.02 10.44 3.07
N SER A 410 -11.05 11.00 3.74
CA SER A 410 -10.87 12.07 4.72
C SER A 410 -10.01 11.64 5.91
N ASP A 411 -10.13 10.40 6.37
CA ASP A 411 -9.37 9.92 7.53
C ASP A 411 -7.92 9.61 7.14
N THR A 412 -7.71 9.00 5.97
CA THR A 412 -6.36 8.65 5.47
C THR A 412 -5.55 9.87 5.07
N GLN A 413 -6.15 10.93 4.50
CA GLN A 413 -5.40 12.14 4.13
C GLN A 413 -4.80 12.87 5.33
N MET A 414 -5.47 12.78 6.49
CA MET A 414 -5.02 13.36 7.76
C MET A 414 -4.01 12.49 8.49
N LEU A 415 -3.83 11.23 8.10
CA LEU A 415 -2.94 10.31 8.80
C LEU A 415 -1.61 10.17 8.05
N ARG A 416 -0.52 10.22 8.82
CA ARG A 416 0.79 9.78 8.37
C ARG A 416 1.36 8.82 9.38
N CYS A 417 1.77 7.63 8.94
CA CYS A 417 2.24 6.59 9.83
C CYS A 417 3.73 6.34 9.63
N ILE A 418 4.46 6.39 10.74
CA ILE A 418 5.86 6.00 10.85
C ILE A 418 5.89 4.52 11.17
N ARG A 419 6.61 3.74 10.36
CA ARG A 419 6.79 2.30 10.61
C ARG A 419 7.69 2.07 11.82
N LEU A 420 7.30 1.14 12.68
CA LEU A 420 8.11 0.65 13.80
C LEU A 420 8.52 -0.79 13.49
N PRO A 421 9.75 -1.04 13.01
CA PRO A 421 10.18 -2.39 12.65
C PRO A 421 10.11 -3.37 13.83
N ALA A 422 9.71 -4.60 13.55
CA ALA A 422 9.80 -5.70 14.50
C ALA A 422 11.23 -6.23 14.64
N GLU A 423 11.56 -6.69 15.85
CA GLU A 423 12.79 -7.44 16.05
C GLU A 423 12.62 -8.86 15.49
N ARG A 424 13.58 -9.29 14.66
CA ARG A 424 13.59 -10.62 14.06
C ARG A 424 13.97 -11.68 15.10
N GLY A 425 13.32 -12.84 15.11
CA GLY A 425 13.70 -13.97 15.97
C GLY A 425 15.11 -14.49 15.68
N GLN A 426 15.78 -15.01 16.70
CA GLN A 426 17.11 -15.64 16.61
C GLN A 426 16.99 -17.06 16.05
N ILE A 427 18.08 -17.58 15.48
CA ILE A 427 18.19 -19.01 15.15
C ILE A 427 19.20 -19.62 16.12
N LEU A 428 18.82 -20.70 16.79
CA LEU A 428 19.57 -21.37 17.83
C LEU A 428 19.89 -22.82 17.41
N ASP A 429 21.09 -23.29 17.73
CA ASP A 429 21.42 -24.71 17.59
C ASP A 429 20.67 -25.57 18.64
N ARG A 430 20.83 -26.89 18.55
CA ARG A 430 20.17 -27.83 19.47
C ARG A 430 20.53 -27.64 20.94
N THR A 431 21.66 -27.01 21.25
CA THR A 431 22.15 -26.77 22.62
C THR A 431 21.77 -25.39 23.16
N GLY A 432 21.33 -24.48 22.29
CA GLY A 432 20.86 -23.13 22.63
C GLY A 432 21.85 -22.04 22.24
N VAL A 433 22.93 -22.40 21.54
CA VAL A 433 23.91 -21.45 21.03
C VAL A 433 23.29 -20.70 19.86
N PRO A 434 23.26 -19.36 19.90
CA PRO A 434 22.76 -18.58 18.77
C PRO A 434 23.68 -18.69 17.56
N VAL A 435 23.09 -19.02 16.41
CA VAL A 435 23.76 -19.12 15.10
C VAL A 435 23.30 -18.03 14.12
N ALA A 436 22.16 -17.39 14.38
CA ALA A 436 21.77 -16.13 13.77
C ALA A 436 21.18 -15.19 14.82
N THR A 437 21.73 -13.99 14.93
CA THR A 437 21.37 -13.01 15.98
C THR A 437 21.12 -11.64 15.37
N ASN A 438 20.60 -10.72 16.17
CA ASN A 438 20.59 -9.30 15.81
C ASN A 438 21.62 -8.59 16.68
N VAL A 439 22.47 -7.77 16.07
CA VAL A 439 23.26 -6.79 16.84
C VAL A 439 22.25 -5.84 17.46
N ALA A 440 22.24 -5.73 18.79
CA ALA A 440 21.29 -4.89 19.52
C ALA A 440 21.58 -3.40 19.30
N GLU A 441 21.17 -2.86 18.16
CA GLU A 441 21.13 -1.42 17.88
C GLU A 441 19.68 -0.96 17.77
N TYR A 442 19.40 0.20 18.39
CA TYR A 442 18.12 0.85 18.34
C TYR A 442 18.27 2.22 17.72
N THR A 443 17.39 2.56 16.78
CA THR A 443 17.32 3.92 16.27
C THR A 443 16.47 4.76 17.20
N VAL A 444 17.02 5.92 17.57
CA VAL A 444 16.29 6.97 18.26
C VAL A 444 15.89 7.99 17.22
N ALA A 445 14.59 8.20 17.07
CA ALA A 445 14.02 9.19 16.18
C ALA A 445 13.02 10.06 16.94
N VAL A 446 12.74 11.25 16.44
CA VAL A 446 11.77 12.16 17.03
C VAL A 446 10.82 12.71 16.00
N VAL A 447 9.55 12.88 16.39
CA VAL A 447 8.59 13.65 15.58
C VAL A 447 8.91 15.13 15.81
N ALA A 448 9.88 15.66 15.05
CA ALA A 448 10.66 16.85 15.41
C ALA A 448 9.83 18.07 15.80
N ARG A 449 8.77 18.38 15.05
CA ARG A 449 7.90 19.51 15.38
C ARG A 449 7.15 19.32 16.69
N MET A 450 6.53 18.15 16.89
CA MET A 450 5.80 17.84 18.11
C MET A 450 6.72 17.78 19.34
N PHE A 451 7.95 17.30 19.14
CA PHE A 451 9.00 17.32 20.16
C PHE A 451 9.44 18.75 20.48
N ALA A 452 9.62 19.60 19.45
CA ALA A 452 10.02 20.99 19.63
C ALA A 452 8.94 21.84 20.31
N GLU A 453 7.67 21.66 19.96
CA GLU A 453 6.55 22.38 20.58
C GLU A 453 6.16 21.82 21.97
N GLY A 454 6.76 20.69 22.36
CA GLY A 454 6.57 20.04 23.66
C GLY A 454 7.29 20.72 24.83
N VAL A 455 7.49 19.97 25.91
CA VAL A 455 8.05 20.49 27.16
C VAL A 455 9.56 20.79 26.97
N PRO A 456 10.04 22.01 27.24
CA PRO A 456 11.47 22.36 27.06
C PRO A 456 12.44 21.45 27.83
N SER A 457 12.04 20.93 28.99
CA SER A 457 12.86 20.01 29.79
C SER A 457 13.14 18.68 29.07
N ALA A 458 12.23 18.21 28.22
CA ALA A 458 12.39 16.96 27.48
C ALA A 458 13.58 17.02 26.51
N ARG A 459 13.91 18.22 26.02
CA ARG A 459 15.07 18.44 25.14
C ARG A 459 16.39 18.22 25.88
N TYR A 460 16.53 18.81 27.06
CA TYR A 460 17.72 18.67 27.89
C TYR A 460 17.89 17.22 28.37
N GLU A 461 16.78 16.57 28.73
CA GLU A 461 16.77 15.18 29.15
C GLU A 461 17.15 14.23 28.00
N LEU A 462 16.59 14.41 26.79
CA LEU A 462 16.96 13.61 25.62
C LEU A 462 18.43 13.80 25.24
N ALA A 463 18.92 15.05 25.24
CA ALA A 463 20.32 15.35 24.94
C ALA A 463 21.27 14.68 25.94
N ALA A 464 20.94 14.72 27.23
CA ALA A 464 21.70 14.05 28.29
C ALA A 464 21.71 12.53 28.11
N LEU A 465 20.57 11.92 27.78
CA LEU A 465 20.44 10.47 27.55
C LEU A 465 21.18 10.02 26.28
N LEU A 466 21.24 10.86 25.25
CA LEU A 466 21.99 10.61 24.01
C LEU A 466 23.50 10.91 24.16
N GLY A 467 23.92 11.60 25.21
CA GLY A 467 25.31 12.03 25.40
C GLY A 467 25.76 13.10 24.39
N ILE A 468 24.83 13.90 23.86
CA ILE A 468 25.10 14.99 22.92
C ILE A 468 24.79 16.35 23.56
N PRO A 469 25.49 17.44 23.17
CA PRO A 469 25.11 18.79 23.59
C PRO A 469 23.71 19.17 23.09
N PRO A 470 22.87 19.87 23.88
CA PRO A 470 21.55 20.33 23.44
C PRO A 470 21.59 21.15 22.14
N GLU A 471 22.65 21.90 21.90
CA GLU A 471 22.84 22.71 20.69
C GLU A 471 22.95 21.84 19.44
N LYS A 472 23.58 20.66 19.55
CA LYS A 472 23.70 19.69 18.46
C LYS A 472 22.35 19.04 18.16
N LEU A 473 21.57 18.72 19.20
CA LEU A 473 20.19 18.24 19.04
C LEU A 473 19.33 19.27 18.31
N ASP A 474 19.43 20.55 18.69
CA ASP A 474 18.69 21.62 18.02
C ASP A 474 19.13 21.83 16.55
N GLU A 475 20.39 21.56 16.21
CA GLU A 475 20.90 21.58 14.84
C GLU A 475 20.32 20.42 14.00
N GLU A 476 20.33 19.19 14.55
CA GLU A 476 19.71 18.02 13.89
C GLU A 476 18.20 18.24 13.66
N LEU A 477 17.49 18.80 14.64
CA LEU A 477 16.07 19.16 14.51
C LEU A 477 15.79 20.27 13.49
N ARG A 478 16.73 21.21 13.27
CA ARG A 478 16.58 22.31 12.31
C ARG A 478 17.01 21.93 10.89
N SER A 479 17.96 21.00 10.77
CA SER A 479 18.52 20.54 9.50
C SER A 479 17.61 19.57 8.75
N SER A 480 16.66 18.92 9.43
CA SER A 480 15.61 18.18 8.74
C SER A 480 14.76 19.16 7.93
N THR A 481 14.78 19.00 6.61
CA THR A 481 13.94 19.74 5.69
C THR A 481 12.48 19.60 6.12
N GLY A 482 11.70 20.68 6.01
CA GLY A 482 10.33 20.77 6.57
C GLY A 482 9.28 19.79 6.01
N GLY A 483 9.69 18.73 5.30
CA GLY A 483 8.84 17.64 4.82
C GLY A 483 9.02 16.30 5.56
N ASP A 484 10.09 16.09 6.34
CA ASP A 484 10.30 14.83 7.06
C ASP A 484 9.53 14.79 8.38
N ILE A 485 8.68 13.77 8.55
CA ILE A 485 7.81 13.59 9.72
C ILE A 485 8.62 13.18 10.95
N GLN A 486 9.72 12.46 10.74
CA GLN A 486 10.64 12.03 11.79
C GLN A 486 12.06 12.44 11.47
N VAL A 487 12.83 12.75 12.52
CA VAL A 487 14.26 13.02 12.45
C VAL A 487 14.99 11.93 13.20
N VAL A 488 15.87 11.21 12.52
CA VAL A 488 16.71 10.17 13.11
C VAL A 488 17.90 10.86 13.80
N LEU A 489 17.97 10.75 15.13
CA LEU A 489 19.03 11.34 15.95
C LEU A 489 20.27 10.44 16.05
N GLY A 490 20.12 9.14 15.75
CA GLY A 490 21.22 8.20 15.74
C GLY A 490 20.82 6.78 16.11
N ARG A 491 21.85 5.96 16.36
CA ARG A 491 21.70 4.60 16.86
C ARG A 491 22.37 4.46 18.22
N VAL A 492 21.73 3.74 19.12
CA VAL A 492 22.18 3.53 20.50
C VAL A 492 22.18 2.03 20.85
N GLY A 493 22.99 1.66 21.84
CA GLY A 493 23.00 0.31 22.41
C GLY A 493 21.77 0.03 23.29
N PRO A 494 21.56 -1.23 23.71
CA PRO A 494 20.33 -1.64 24.41
C PRO A 494 20.14 -0.96 25.78
N GLU A 495 21.21 -0.72 26.54
CA GLU A 495 21.11 -0.03 27.84
C GLU A 495 20.65 1.42 27.70
N GLN A 496 21.24 2.14 26.74
CA GLN A 496 20.89 3.52 26.45
C GLN A 496 19.49 3.63 25.83
N ALA A 497 19.12 2.70 24.93
CA ALA A 497 17.77 2.59 24.40
C ALA A 497 16.73 2.42 25.52
N ARG A 498 17.01 1.53 26.48
CA ARG A 498 16.14 1.28 27.63
C ARG A 498 16.00 2.52 28.51
N ALA A 499 17.09 3.22 28.80
CA ALA A 499 17.04 4.46 29.56
C ALA A 499 16.16 5.54 28.88
N ILE A 500 16.24 5.66 27.55
CA ILE A 500 15.40 6.60 26.77
C ILE A 500 13.91 6.19 26.80
N VAL A 501 13.62 4.90 26.68
CA VAL A 501 12.24 4.39 26.75
C VAL A 501 11.65 4.58 28.15
N ASP A 502 12.42 4.30 29.20
CA ASP A 502 12.00 4.42 30.60
C ASP A 502 11.74 5.89 31.01
N ALA A 503 12.44 6.85 30.37
CA ALA A 503 12.19 8.29 30.54
C ALA A 503 10.83 8.76 29.98
N ARG A 504 10.18 7.95 29.12
CA ARG A 504 8.84 8.23 28.54
C ARG A 504 8.72 9.62 27.91
N LEU A 505 9.79 10.06 27.25
CA LEU A 505 9.84 11.36 26.61
C LEU A 505 8.81 11.43 25.47
N PRO A 506 7.96 12.48 25.43
CA PRO A 506 6.94 12.60 24.40
C PRO A 506 7.60 12.72 23.03
N TRP A 507 7.02 12.09 22.01
CA TRP A 507 7.49 12.19 20.61
C TRP A 507 8.88 11.63 20.31
N VAL A 508 9.46 10.89 21.26
CA VAL A 508 10.68 10.11 21.05
C VAL A 508 10.28 8.68 20.69
N LEU A 509 10.75 8.22 19.55
CA LEU A 509 10.56 6.88 19.02
C LEU A 509 11.87 6.12 19.17
N VAL A 510 11.81 4.97 19.81
CA VAL A 510 12.94 4.04 19.93
C VAL A 510 12.49 2.71 19.35
N TYR A 511 13.13 2.28 18.26
CA TYR A 511 12.77 1.02 17.59
C TYR A 511 14.02 0.25 17.15
N PRO A 512 13.94 -1.10 17.10
CA PRO A 512 15.09 -1.91 16.75
C PRO A 512 15.49 -1.66 15.28
N THR A 513 16.77 -1.39 15.05
CA THR A 513 17.36 -1.30 13.70
C THR A 513 18.54 -2.23 13.49
N GLY A 514 18.84 -3.01 14.54
CA GLY A 514 19.88 -4.01 14.62
C GLY A 514 20.17 -4.76 13.34
N ARG A 515 21.45 -4.92 13.03
CA ARG A 515 21.90 -5.67 11.86
C ARG A 515 21.82 -7.17 12.16
N ARG A 516 21.32 -7.95 11.20
CA ARG A 516 21.37 -9.41 11.29
C ARG A 516 22.83 -9.86 11.25
N GLN A 517 23.25 -10.69 12.18
CA GLN A 517 24.62 -11.19 12.31
C GLN A 517 24.65 -12.71 12.41
N TYR A 518 25.60 -13.31 11.70
CA TYR A 518 25.85 -14.75 11.65
C TYR A 518 27.25 -15.00 12.22
N PRO A 519 27.37 -15.35 13.51
CA PRO A 519 28.67 -15.45 14.17
C PRO A 519 29.63 -16.46 13.53
N GLN A 520 29.09 -17.52 12.92
CA GLN A 520 29.86 -18.60 12.31
C GLN A 520 30.19 -18.38 10.82
N GLY A 521 29.68 -17.29 10.20
CA GLY A 521 29.97 -16.93 8.81
C GLY A 521 29.88 -18.11 7.83
N GLU A 522 30.98 -18.37 7.12
CA GLU A 522 31.07 -19.37 6.05
C GLU A 522 30.63 -20.79 6.43
N VAL A 523 30.76 -21.17 7.71
CA VAL A 523 30.46 -22.53 8.19
C VAL A 523 28.98 -22.88 8.10
N LEU A 524 28.11 -21.88 8.25
CA LEU A 524 26.65 -22.03 8.29
C LEU A 524 25.93 -21.23 7.20
N ALA A 525 26.63 -20.43 6.42
CA ALA A 525 26.03 -19.50 5.47
C ALA A 525 25.09 -20.16 4.45
N SER A 526 25.48 -21.28 3.84
CA SER A 526 24.64 -21.98 2.86
C SER A 526 23.43 -22.69 3.47
N LEU A 527 23.42 -22.86 4.79
CA LEU A 527 22.29 -23.42 5.55
C LEU A 527 21.36 -22.30 6.04
N LEU A 528 21.92 -21.29 6.72
CA LEU A 528 21.14 -20.19 7.28
C LEU A 528 20.64 -19.23 6.20
N GLY A 529 21.45 -18.98 5.18
CA GLY A 529 21.20 -17.95 4.18
C GLY A 529 21.45 -16.56 4.75
N TYR A 530 20.68 -15.57 4.28
CA TYR A 530 20.81 -14.18 4.71
C TYR A 530 19.47 -13.42 4.66
N VAL A 531 19.46 -12.23 5.25
CA VAL A 531 18.32 -11.29 5.23
C VAL A 531 18.67 -10.13 4.30
N GLY A 532 17.72 -9.70 3.48
CA GLY A 532 17.85 -8.57 2.57
C GLY A 532 16.63 -7.65 2.63
N ILE A 533 16.64 -6.58 1.83
CA ILE A 533 15.47 -5.73 1.64
C ILE A 533 14.48 -6.45 0.72
N ALA A 534 13.19 -6.37 1.04
CA ALA A 534 12.10 -6.93 0.27
C ALA A 534 12.09 -6.34 -1.14
N ASP A 535 12.03 -7.23 -2.14
CA ASP A 535 11.84 -6.86 -3.54
C ASP A 535 10.40 -7.14 -3.99
N GLU A 536 10.13 -6.95 -5.28
CA GLU A 536 8.81 -7.16 -5.88
C GLU A 536 8.31 -8.60 -5.68
N GLN A 537 9.19 -9.60 -5.79
CA GLN A 537 8.80 -11.01 -5.59
C GLN A 537 8.41 -11.28 -4.15
N ASP A 538 9.11 -10.67 -3.18
CA ASP A 538 8.73 -10.79 -1.77
C ASP A 538 7.39 -10.12 -1.48
N MET A 539 7.11 -8.99 -2.14
CA MET A 539 5.83 -8.27 -2.00
C MET A 539 4.68 -8.98 -2.70
N GLU A 540 4.92 -9.73 -3.77
CA GLU A 540 3.92 -10.63 -4.36
C GLU A 540 3.58 -11.78 -3.40
N LEU A 541 4.60 -12.37 -2.75
CA LEU A 541 4.40 -13.44 -1.76
C LEU A 541 3.70 -12.92 -0.49
N TRP A 542 4.01 -11.69 -0.09
CA TRP A 542 3.45 -11.03 1.10
C TRP A 542 2.95 -9.61 0.77
N PRO A 543 1.71 -9.47 0.25
CA PRO A 543 1.17 -8.18 -0.23
C PRO A 543 1.10 -7.06 0.82
N THR A 544 1.14 -7.41 2.10
CA THR A 544 1.11 -6.46 3.22
C THR A 544 2.50 -5.95 3.61
N LEU A 545 3.57 -6.38 2.92
CA LEU A 545 4.92 -5.91 3.19
C LEU A 545 5.07 -4.42 2.85
N ALA A 546 5.50 -3.63 3.82
CA ALA A 546 5.89 -2.26 3.57
C ALA A 546 7.18 -2.20 2.73
N LEU A 547 7.34 -1.15 1.93
CA LEU A 547 8.61 -0.85 1.25
C LEU A 547 9.77 -0.76 2.27
N GLY A 548 10.94 -1.25 1.88
CA GLY A 548 12.12 -1.27 2.75
C GLY A 548 12.08 -2.34 3.85
N SER A 549 11.12 -3.26 3.82
CA SER A 549 11.07 -4.38 4.77
C SER A 549 12.27 -5.30 4.69
N ARG A 550 12.66 -5.88 5.83
CA ARG A 550 13.73 -6.88 5.89
C ARG A 550 13.12 -8.28 5.88
N VAL A 551 13.53 -9.10 4.93
CA VAL A 551 13.03 -10.46 4.69
C VAL A 551 14.18 -11.42 4.44
N GLY A 552 13.99 -12.69 4.80
CA GLY A 552 14.93 -13.77 4.50
C GLY A 552 15.00 -14.05 3.00
N LYS A 553 16.22 -14.01 2.44
CA LYS A 553 16.47 -14.17 0.99
C LYS A 553 16.97 -15.54 0.59
N ALA A 554 17.57 -16.29 1.53
CA ALA A 554 18.13 -17.61 1.28
C ALA A 554 18.02 -18.52 2.51
N GLY A 555 18.29 -19.82 2.34
CA GLY A 555 18.41 -20.79 3.44
C GLY A 555 17.23 -20.82 4.40
N LEU A 556 17.51 -21.13 5.66
CA LEU A 556 16.53 -21.13 6.74
C LEU A 556 15.91 -19.76 7.01
N GLU A 557 16.66 -18.67 6.77
CA GLU A 557 16.13 -17.31 6.89
C GLU A 557 14.94 -17.09 5.96
N ARG A 558 15.00 -17.59 4.71
CA ARG A 558 13.88 -17.54 3.75
C ARG A 558 12.81 -18.56 4.08
N GLN A 559 13.19 -19.80 4.37
CA GLN A 559 12.25 -20.90 4.63
C GLN A 559 11.30 -20.58 5.79
N TYR A 560 11.83 -19.95 6.85
CA TYR A 560 11.10 -19.63 8.07
C TYR A 560 10.90 -18.12 8.28
N ASP A 561 10.94 -17.32 7.21
CA ASP A 561 10.80 -15.86 7.29
C ASP A 561 9.52 -15.42 8.01
N ALA A 562 8.40 -16.09 7.71
CA ALA A 562 7.10 -15.77 8.33
C ALA A 562 7.12 -15.93 9.86
N LEU A 563 7.92 -16.85 10.40
CA LEU A 563 8.08 -17.05 11.85
C LEU A 563 9.11 -16.07 12.42
N LEU A 564 10.22 -15.88 11.71
CA LEU A 564 11.35 -15.10 12.17
C LEU A 564 11.10 -13.58 12.10
N ARG A 565 10.40 -13.08 11.08
CA ARG A 565 10.30 -11.64 10.78
C ARG A 565 9.56 -10.82 11.84
N GLY A 566 8.58 -11.42 12.52
CA GLY A 566 7.68 -10.69 13.39
C GLY A 566 6.67 -9.84 12.61
N VAL A 567 5.95 -8.98 13.34
CA VAL A 567 4.93 -8.09 12.78
C VAL A 567 5.28 -6.66 13.14
N ASP A 568 5.53 -5.83 12.12
CA ASP A 568 5.87 -4.43 12.34
C ASP A 568 4.71 -3.67 13.00
N GLY A 569 5.08 -2.73 13.85
CA GLY A 569 4.18 -1.73 14.41
C GLY A 569 4.13 -0.47 13.58
N ARG A 570 3.37 0.51 14.05
CA ARG A 570 3.28 1.85 13.47
C ARG A 570 2.98 2.90 14.52
N GLN A 571 3.54 4.08 14.35
CA GLN A 571 3.14 5.30 15.05
C GLN A 571 2.52 6.25 14.04
N CYS A 572 1.21 6.43 14.08
CA CYS A 572 0.53 7.41 13.25
C CYS A 572 0.49 8.78 13.94
N VAL A 573 0.51 9.83 13.13
CA VAL A 573 0.31 11.22 13.53
C VAL A 573 -0.73 11.84 12.63
N TYR A 574 -1.55 12.71 13.22
CA TYR A 574 -2.45 13.55 12.46
C TYR A 574 -1.68 14.71 11.86
N VAL A 575 -1.89 14.99 10.57
CA VAL A 575 -1.27 16.09 9.84
C VAL A 575 -2.31 17.07 9.33
N ASP A 576 -1.89 18.33 9.20
CA ASP A 576 -2.67 19.37 8.52
C ASP A 576 -2.52 19.27 6.97
N PRO A 577 -3.27 20.09 6.19
CA PRO A 577 -3.16 20.07 4.73
C PRO A 577 -1.77 20.41 4.17
N SER A 578 -0.92 21.06 4.96
CA SER A 578 0.48 21.33 4.60
C SER A 578 1.44 20.20 4.98
N GLY A 579 0.91 19.09 5.51
CA GLY A 579 1.66 17.91 5.94
C GLY A 579 2.27 18.04 7.33
N ARG A 580 1.92 19.08 8.11
CA ARG A 580 2.52 19.31 9.43
C ARG A 580 1.84 18.43 10.48
N PRO A 581 2.59 17.69 11.31
CA PRO A 581 2.01 16.96 12.43
C PRO A 581 1.37 17.93 13.44
N VAL A 582 0.13 17.63 13.84
CA VAL A 582 -0.68 18.43 14.79
C VAL A 582 -1.17 17.62 15.99
N GLY A 583 -1.12 16.28 15.92
CA GLY A 583 -1.65 15.44 16.99
C GLY A 583 -1.22 13.97 16.91
N THR A 584 -1.45 13.25 18.00
CA THR A 584 -1.18 11.80 18.10
C THR A 584 -2.25 11.02 17.35
N GLY A 585 -1.84 10.16 16.43
CA GLY A 585 -2.70 9.13 15.85
C GLY A 585 -2.56 7.80 16.60
N GLU A 586 -3.12 6.76 16.01
CA GLU A 586 -3.00 5.39 16.52
C GLU A 586 -1.54 4.94 16.64
N ARG A 587 -1.22 4.25 17.74
CA ARG A 587 0.05 3.55 17.93
C ARG A 587 -0.23 2.05 18.05
N VAL A 588 0.49 1.28 17.26
CA VAL A 588 0.55 -0.18 17.33
C VAL A 588 2.00 -0.56 17.56
N ASP A 589 2.30 -1.20 18.69
CA ASP A 589 3.66 -1.64 18.99
C ASP A 589 4.05 -2.86 18.14
N PRO A 590 5.33 -2.97 17.71
CA PRO A 590 5.80 -4.12 16.95
C PRO A 590 5.82 -5.40 17.79
N ILE A 591 5.56 -6.53 17.13
CA ILE A 591 5.62 -7.87 17.73
C ILE A 591 6.90 -8.56 17.25
N ARG A 592 7.79 -8.89 18.18
CA ARG A 592 9.04 -9.64 17.91
C ARG A 592 8.72 -10.99 17.25
N GLY A 593 9.53 -11.38 16.28
CA GLY A 593 9.45 -12.69 15.64
C GLY A 593 9.88 -13.84 16.56
N HIS A 594 9.49 -15.05 16.21
CA HIS A 594 9.80 -16.23 17.02
C HIS A 594 11.24 -16.69 16.83
N ASP A 595 11.89 -17.07 17.93
CA ASP A 595 13.18 -17.75 17.86
C ASP A 595 12.98 -19.16 17.29
N LEU A 596 13.89 -19.60 16.42
CA LEU A 596 13.87 -20.90 15.74
C LEU A 596 14.97 -21.80 16.32
N ARG A 597 14.60 -23.01 16.74
CA ARG A 597 15.53 -24.02 17.23
C ARG A 597 15.82 -25.04 16.15
N LEU A 598 17.10 -25.39 15.99
CA LEU A 598 17.55 -26.42 15.03
C LEU A 598 17.86 -27.76 15.73
N HIS A 599 17.79 -28.85 14.98
CA HIS A 599 18.38 -30.13 15.32
C HIS A 599 19.92 -30.14 15.17
N LEU A 600 20.45 -29.16 14.43
CA LEU A 600 21.87 -29.00 14.17
C LEU A 600 22.67 -28.86 15.47
N ASP A 601 23.78 -29.58 15.55
CA ASP A 601 24.80 -29.44 16.59
C ASP A 601 25.96 -28.62 16.03
N LEU A 602 26.21 -27.43 16.59
CA LEU A 602 27.26 -26.55 16.06
C LEU A 602 28.65 -27.19 16.14
N GLY A 603 28.91 -27.96 17.19
CA GLY A 603 30.18 -28.67 17.38
C GLY A 603 30.39 -29.79 16.36
N MET A 604 29.34 -30.48 15.92
CA MET A 604 29.37 -31.48 14.86
C MET A 604 29.51 -30.82 13.48
N GLN A 605 28.78 -29.74 13.23
CA GLN A 605 28.86 -28.96 12.00
C GLN A 605 30.30 -28.46 11.75
N GLN A 606 30.93 -27.85 12.76
CA GLN A 606 32.30 -27.33 12.62
C GLN A 606 33.28 -28.46 12.29
N ALA A 607 33.18 -29.59 13.00
CA ALA A 607 34.03 -30.75 12.76
C ALA A 607 33.85 -31.31 11.33
N ALA A 608 32.62 -31.36 10.82
CA ALA A 608 32.33 -31.79 9.46
C ALA A 608 32.90 -30.83 8.41
N THR A 609 32.71 -29.52 8.61
CA THR A 609 33.25 -28.48 7.71
C THR A 609 34.78 -28.50 7.69
N ASP A 610 35.43 -28.58 8.84
CA ASP A 610 36.90 -28.58 8.94
C ASP A 610 37.51 -29.83 8.28
N ALA A 611 36.92 -31.01 8.55
CA ALA A 611 37.35 -32.27 7.96
C ALA A 611 37.19 -32.26 6.43
N LEU A 612 36.06 -31.75 5.92
CA LEU A 612 35.85 -31.61 4.48
C LEU A 612 36.82 -30.60 3.87
N ALA A 613 36.97 -29.42 4.46
CA ALA A 613 37.83 -28.37 3.92
C ALA A 613 39.29 -28.83 3.84
N GLN A 614 39.76 -29.54 4.87
CA GLN A 614 41.09 -30.15 4.82
C GLN A 614 41.17 -31.22 3.73
N THR A 615 40.18 -32.09 3.63
CA THR A 615 40.16 -33.19 2.66
C THR A 615 40.17 -32.66 1.23
N VAL A 616 39.27 -31.73 0.88
CA VAL A 616 39.17 -31.07 -0.44
C VAL A 616 40.52 -30.47 -0.84
N ARG A 617 41.17 -29.73 0.07
CA ARG A 617 42.51 -29.16 -0.18
C ARG A 617 43.57 -30.23 -0.45
N THR A 618 43.60 -31.29 0.35
CA THR A 618 44.65 -32.33 0.24
C THR A 618 44.44 -33.30 -0.92
N SER A 619 43.20 -33.54 -1.35
CA SER A 619 42.89 -34.47 -2.43
C SER A 619 42.96 -33.84 -3.82
N GLY A 620 43.05 -32.51 -3.91
CA GLY A 620 42.90 -31.76 -5.16
C GLY A 620 41.46 -31.71 -5.67
N GLY A 621 40.49 -31.94 -4.77
CA GLY A 621 39.07 -31.76 -5.08
C GLY A 621 38.69 -30.28 -5.09
N ASP A 622 37.55 -29.96 -5.68
CA ASP A 622 37.06 -28.57 -5.75
C ASP A 622 35.84 -28.27 -4.86
N LEU A 623 35.07 -29.30 -4.50
CA LEU A 623 33.99 -29.20 -3.51
C LEU A 623 33.87 -30.46 -2.64
N GLY A 624 33.27 -30.28 -1.48
CA GLY A 624 32.94 -31.36 -0.56
C GLY A 624 31.64 -31.09 0.21
N ALA A 625 30.94 -32.16 0.56
CA ALA A 625 29.70 -32.09 1.33
C ALA A 625 29.61 -33.27 2.30
N ALA A 626 29.04 -33.05 3.48
CA ALA A 626 28.81 -34.10 4.45
C ALA A 626 27.48 -33.91 5.17
N VAL A 627 26.81 -35.04 5.43
CA VAL A 627 25.53 -35.12 6.12
C VAL A 627 25.73 -36.00 7.35
N VAL A 628 25.30 -35.52 8.51
CA VAL A 628 25.12 -36.30 9.73
C VAL A 628 23.66 -36.21 10.10
N MET A 629 22.94 -37.34 10.05
CA MET A 629 21.49 -37.37 10.24
C MET A 629 21.09 -38.50 11.17
N ASP A 630 20.15 -38.24 12.07
CA ASP A 630 19.51 -39.27 12.89
C ASP A 630 18.67 -40.18 11.97
N ALA A 631 19.05 -41.46 11.90
CA ALA A 631 18.47 -42.44 10.99
C ALA A 631 17.03 -42.85 11.36
N ARG A 632 16.57 -42.50 12.57
CA ARG A 632 15.25 -42.85 13.10
C ARG A 632 14.23 -41.76 12.86
N THR A 633 14.68 -40.50 12.94
CA THR A 633 13.80 -39.31 12.91
C THR A 633 13.99 -38.43 11.69
N GLY A 634 15.15 -38.52 11.01
CA GLY A 634 15.52 -37.58 9.95
C GLY A 634 16.10 -36.25 10.47
N ALA A 635 16.27 -36.08 11.78
CA ALA A 635 16.90 -34.89 12.34
C ALA A 635 18.34 -34.72 11.83
N VAL A 636 18.62 -33.60 11.16
CA VAL A 636 19.94 -33.31 10.58
C VAL A 636 20.81 -32.61 11.62
N LEU A 637 21.85 -33.30 12.07
CA LEU A 637 22.78 -32.83 13.10
C LEU A 637 23.93 -31.99 12.52
N ALA A 638 24.33 -32.28 11.27
CA ALA A 638 25.26 -31.48 10.50
C ALA A 638 24.97 -31.62 9.00
N LEU A 639 25.12 -30.51 8.28
CA LEU A 639 24.94 -30.40 6.83
C LEU A 639 26.06 -29.49 6.29
N ALA A 640 27.27 -30.04 6.21
CA ALA A 640 28.47 -29.29 5.85
C ALA A 640 28.62 -29.20 4.32
N SER A 641 29.06 -28.03 3.85
CA SER A 641 29.25 -27.72 2.43
C SER A 641 30.49 -26.85 2.26
N VAL A 642 31.42 -27.28 1.43
CA VAL A 642 32.68 -26.58 1.15
C VAL A 642 32.87 -26.50 -0.37
N PRO A 643 33.22 -25.33 -0.94
CA PRO A 643 33.49 -24.05 -0.28
C PRO A 643 32.21 -23.36 0.26
N GLY A 644 32.35 -22.57 1.33
CA GLY A 644 31.31 -21.69 1.86
C GLY A 644 31.52 -20.22 1.45
N TYR A 645 30.65 -19.32 1.92
CA TYR A 645 30.69 -17.87 1.67
C TYR A 645 30.30 -17.10 2.92
N ASP A 646 30.71 -15.83 3.09
CA ASP A 646 30.24 -15.06 4.25
C ASP A 646 28.86 -14.48 3.96
N ASN A 647 27.87 -14.78 4.80
CA ASN A 647 26.51 -14.27 4.68
C ASN A 647 26.31 -12.92 5.39
N ASN A 648 27.26 -12.45 6.20
CA ASN A 648 27.20 -11.13 6.84
C ASN A 648 27.31 -9.98 5.84
N VAL A 649 27.89 -10.20 4.66
CA VAL A 649 28.10 -9.18 3.63
C VAL A 649 26.83 -8.78 2.88
N TYR A 650 25.75 -9.58 2.96
CA TYR A 650 24.50 -9.32 2.23
C TYR A 650 23.47 -8.53 3.04
N GLY A 651 23.59 -8.52 4.37
CA GLY A 651 22.62 -7.87 5.25
C GLY A 651 22.62 -6.35 5.05
N PRO A 652 21.47 -5.66 5.17
CA PRO A 652 21.42 -4.21 4.95
C PRO A 652 22.23 -3.44 6.03
N PRO A 653 23.20 -2.58 5.65
CA PRO A 653 23.65 -2.28 4.28
C PRO A 653 24.59 -3.35 3.72
N ALA A 654 24.34 -3.79 2.48
CA ALA A 654 25.16 -4.80 1.83
C ALA A 654 26.56 -4.26 1.50
N ASP A 655 27.59 -5.08 1.74
CA ASP A 655 28.97 -4.80 1.34
C ASP A 655 29.20 -5.28 -0.09
N LEU A 656 28.95 -4.38 -1.05
CA LEU A 656 29.05 -4.68 -2.47
C LEU A 656 30.47 -5.09 -2.90
N ALA A 657 31.50 -4.57 -2.23
CA ALA A 657 32.89 -4.90 -2.55
C ALA A 657 33.22 -6.33 -2.08
N ALA A 658 32.81 -6.70 -0.86
CA ALA A 658 32.98 -8.06 -0.36
C ALA A 658 32.15 -9.09 -1.13
N ILE A 659 30.91 -8.73 -1.52
CA ILE A 659 30.07 -9.56 -2.40
C ILE A 659 30.79 -9.81 -3.73
N ALA A 660 31.27 -8.75 -4.39
CA ALA A 660 32.00 -8.89 -5.65
C ALA A 660 33.23 -9.80 -5.49
N ALA A 661 34.01 -9.61 -4.43
CA ALA A 661 35.21 -10.42 -4.15
C ALA A 661 34.91 -11.91 -3.99
N GLN A 662 33.84 -12.29 -3.28
CA GLN A 662 33.50 -13.70 -3.09
C GLN A 662 32.80 -14.36 -4.31
N THR A 663 32.19 -13.55 -5.18
CA THR A 663 31.57 -14.03 -6.44
C THR A 663 32.52 -14.05 -7.64
N ALA A 664 33.66 -13.38 -7.57
CA ALA A 664 34.61 -13.28 -8.69
C ALA A 664 35.46 -14.56 -8.90
N ALA A 665 35.51 -15.46 -7.92
CA ALA A 665 36.29 -16.69 -8.03
C ALA A 665 35.65 -17.68 -9.02
N SER A 666 36.46 -18.22 -9.93
CA SER A 666 36.09 -19.37 -10.75
C SER A 666 36.07 -20.64 -9.91
N GLY A 667 35.06 -21.50 -10.09
CA GLY A 667 34.93 -22.75 -9.33
C GLY A 667 33.47 -23.13 -9.05
N PRO A 668 33.24 -24.11 -8.16
CA PRO A 668 31.90 -24.45 -7.73
C PRO A 668 31.24 -23.28 -6.98
N GLY A 669 29.94 -23.11 -7.19
CA GLY A 669 29.19 -21.99 -6.63
C GLY A 669 29.17 -22.01 -5.09
N ARG A 670 29.91 -21.09 -4.47
CA ARG A 670 30.08 -20.98 -3.00
C ARG A 670 28.77 -20.77 -2.22
N MET A 671 27.75 -20.20 -2.88
CA MET A 671 26.43 -19.97 -2.27
C MET A 671 25.55 -21.20 -2.24
N LEU A 672 25.89 -22.25 -2.99
CA LEU A 672 25.12 -23.48 -3.02
C LEU A 672 25.40 -24.30 -1.76
N ASN A 673 24.35 -24.94 -1.23
CA ASN A 673 24.54 -26.00 -0.26
C ASN A 673 24.76 -27.32 -1.01
N HIS A 674 26.02 -27.71 -1.17
CA HIS A 674 26.41 -28.88 -1.96
C HIS A 674 25.84 -30.21 -1.43
N ALA A 675 25.38 -30.27 -0.17
CA ALA A 675 24.73 -31.45 0.39
C ALA A 675 23.32 -31.69 -0.18
N VAL A 676 22.64 -30.65 -0.67
CA VAL A 676 21.24 -30.69 -1.12
C VAL A 676 21.03 -30.17 -2.54
N GLN A 677 21.97 -29.40 -3.09
CA GLN A 677 21.86 -28.76 -4.41
C GLN A 677 22.79 -29.35 -5.47
N THR A 678 23.85 -30.04 -5.06
CA THR A 678 24.80 -30.64 -6.02
C THR A 678 24.48 -32.12 -6.20
N ALA A 679 23.82 -32.43 -7.31
CA ALA A 679 23.61 -33.80 -7.74
C ALA A 679 24.83 -34.28 -8.52
N ALA A 680 25.42 -35.39 -8.10
CA ALA A 680 26.54 -36.03 -8.76
C ALA A 680 26.28 -37.54 -8.91
N PRO A 681 26.95 -38.24 -9.83
CA PRO A 681 26.84 -39.70 -9.93
C PRO A 681 27.17 -40.34 -8.56
N PRO A 682 26.26 -41.11 -7.94
CA PRO A 682 26.47 -41.72 -6.62
C PRO A 682 27.48 -42.87 -6.65
N GLY A 683 27.77 -43.41 -7.84
CA GLY A 683 28.65 -44.54 -8.04
C GLY A 683 28.27 -45.73 -7.16
N SER A 684 29.27 -46.44 -6.64
CA SER A 684 29.03 -47.68 -5.89
C SER A 684 28.19 -47.54 -4.61
N THR A 685 27.85 -46.32 -4.15
CA THR A 685 26.83 -46.14 -3.10
C THR A 685 25.42 -46.51 -3.57
N PHE A 686 25.15 -46.51 -4.88
CA PHE A 686 23.87 -46.94 -5.45
C PHE A 686 23.73 -48.47 -5.54
N LYS A 687 24.82 -49.23 -5.44
CA LYS A 687 24.76 -50.70 -5.49
C LYS A 687 23.90 -51.31 -4.38
N ILE A 688 23.80 -50.66 -3.23
CA ILE A 688 22.87 -51.10 -2.16
C ILE A 688 21.40 -50.86 -2.53
N VAL A 689 21.11 -49.90 -3.41
CA VAL A 689 19.78 -49.70 -4.02
C VAL A 689 19.49 -50.83 -5.00
N THR A 690 20.44 -51.15 -5.89
CA THR A 690 20.33 -52.30 -6.81
C THR A 690 20.18 -53.63 -6.06
N ALA A 691 20.95 -53.84 -4.99
CA ALA A 691 20.82 -55.01 -4.11
C ALA A 691 19.44 -55.06 -3.42
N SER A 692 18.94 -53.92 -2.94
CA SER A 692 17.59 -53.82 -2.35
C SER A 692 16.49 -54.10 -3.38
N THR A 693 16.73 -53.77 -4.65
CA THR A 693 15.83 -54.15 -5.74
C THR A 693 15.76 -55.67 -5.88
N ASN A 694 16.90 -56.36 -5.79
CA ASN A 694 16.91 -57.82 -5.76
C ASN A 694 16.20 -58.39 -4.52
N ALA A 695 16.34 -57.76 -3.35
CA ALA A 695 15.59 -58.15 -2.16
C ALA A 695 14.07 -58.04 -2.37
N ALA A 696 13.59 -57.01 -3.08
CA ALA A 696 12.17 -56.82 -3.35
C ALA A 696 11.60 -57.86 -4.34
N PHE A 697 12.35 -58.15 -5.42
CA PHE A 697 11.87 -58.95 -6.57
C PHE A 697 12.40 -60.39 -6.63
N ASP A 698 13.42 -60.74 -5.86
CA ASP A 698 14.03 -62.08 -5.77
C ASP A 698 14.43 -62.68 -7.13
N VAL A 699 15.07 -61.88 -8.00
CA VAL A 699 15.48 -62.34 -9.33
C VAL A 699 16.74 -63.22 -9.28
N LEU A 700 17.52 -63.11 -8.20
CA LEU A 700 18.74 -63.88 -7.95
C LEU A 700 18.85 -64.19 -6.45
N SER A 701 19.05 -65.46 -6.11
CA SER A 701 19.29 -65.85 -4.70
C SER A 701 20.52 -65.12 -4.13
N PRO A 702 20.45 -64.56 -2.90
CA PRO A 702 21.60 -63.90 -2.26
C PRO A 702 22.85 -64.78 -2.09
N ASP A 703 22.66 -66.10 -2.04
CA ASP A 703 23.73 -67.10 -1.89
C ASP A 703 24.31 -67.56 -3.24
N ALA A 704 23.70 -67.16 -4.35
CA ALA A 704 24.17 -67.52 -5.69
C ALA A 704 25.50 -66.83 -5.99
N PHE A 705 26.51 -67.62 -6.33
CA PHE A 705 27.80 -67.11 -6.80
C PHE A 705 27.72 -66.81 -8.30
N LEU A 706 27.99 -65.56 -8.67
CA LEU A 706 28.17 -65.17 -10.07
C LEU A 706 29.64 -65.20 -10.45
N ALA A 707 29.92 -65.47 -11.73
CA ALA A 707 31.28 -65.40 -12.25
C ALA A 707 31.84 -63.98 -12.08
N GLY A 708 33.01 -63.89 -11.46
CA GLY A 708 33.78 -62.65 -11.34
C GLY A 708 34.65 -62.40 -12.57
N GLY A 709 35.54 -61.42 -12.47
CA GLY A 709 36.54 -61.13 -13.50
C GLY A 709 37.04 -59.69 -13.46
N ALA A 710 37.94 -59.37 -14.38
CA ALA A 710 38.43 -58.00 -14.59
C ALA A 710 37.43 -57.11 -15.34
N ALA A 711 36.47 -57.70 -16.05
CA ALA A 711 35.46 -56.99 -16.81
C ALA A 711 34.26 -57.89 -17.14
N TYR A 712 33.15 -57.29 -17.57
CA TYR A 712 31.96 -57.96 -18.09
C TYR A 712 31.71 -57.49 -19.53
N THR A 713 31.58 -58.42 -20.48
CA THR A 713 31.30 -58.08 -21.89
C THR A 713 29.82 -58.29 -22.18
N TYR A 714 29.15 -57.24 -22.65
CA TYR A 714 27.74 -57.24 -22.95
C TYR A 714 27.48 -56.48 -24.25
N GLY A 715 26.75 -57.09 -25.19
CA GLY A 715 26.40 -56.46 -26.47
C GLY A 715 27.59 -55.98 -27.30
N GLY A 716 28.76 -56.63 -27.18
CA GLY A 716 30.00 -56.23 -27.88
C GLY A 716 30.82 -55.14 -27.17
N HIS A 717 30.37 -54.64 -26.02
CA HIS A 717 31.08 -53.66 -25.20
C HIS A 717 31.60 -54.29 -23.91
N THR A 718 32.75 -53.83 -23.43
CA THR A 718 33.41 -54.37 -22.23
C THR A 718 33.39 -53.35 -21.11
N PHE A 719 32.77 -53.71 -19.98
CA PHE A 719 32.63 -52.88 -18.78
C PHE A 719 33.63 -53.35 -17.73
N ALA A 720 34.58 -52.50 -17.35
CA ALA A 720 35.64 -52.86 -16.43
C ALA A 720 35.14 -53.03 -14.98
N ASN A 721 35.78 -53.95 -14.27
CA ASN A 721 35.76 -53.98 -12.82
C ASN A 721 36.83 -53.02 -12.27
N TRP A 722 36.66 -52.58 -11.03
CA TRP A 722 37.67 -51.71 -10.39
C TRP A 722 38.94 -52.49 -10.00
N GLN A 723 38.81 -53.81 -9.81
CA GLN A 723 39.92 -54.76 -9.76
C GLN A 723 39.44 -56.15 -10.23
N PRO A 724 40.34 -57.03 -10.70
CA PRO A 724 39.97 -58.43 -10.96
C PRO A 724 39.55 -59.14 -9.66
N MET A 725 38.42 -59.85 -9.69
CA MET A 725 37.91 -60.61 -8.56
C MET A 725 37.47 -62.02 -8.97
N GLY A 726 37.51 -62.96 -8.03
CA GLY A 726 36.89 -64.28 -8.19
C GLY A 726 35.36 -64.22 -8.08
N PRO A 727 34.68 -65.37 -8.20
CA PRO A 727 33.23 -65.45 -8.02
C PRO A 727 32.77 -64.91 -6.66
N ASN A 728 31.68 -64.14 -6.65
CA ASN A 728 31.08 -63.55 -5.45
C ASN A 728 29.58 -63.87 -5.38
N ASN A 729 29.07 -64.06 -4.16
CA ASN A 729 27.63 -63.96 -3.85
C ASN A 729 27.26 -62.52 -3.45
N LEU A 730 26.00 -62.24 -3.12
CA LEU A 730 25.56 -60.86 -2.83
C LEU A 730 26.36 -60.21 -1.69
N LEU A 731 26.64 -60.98 -0.64
CA LEU A 731 27.43 -60.51 0.52
C LEU A 731 28.84 -60.10 0.07
N GLY A 732 29.56 -60.99 -0.63
CA GLY A 732 30.90 -60.71 -1.14
C GLY A 732 30.93 -59.56 -2.14
N ALA A 733 29.89 -59.46 -2.99
CA ALA A 733 29.75 -58.39 -3.98
C ALA A 733 29.57 -57.01 -3.34
N ILE A 734 28.80 -56.90 -2.24
CA ILE A 734 28.67 -55.64 -1.49
C ILE A 734 29.97 -55.37 -0.70
N GLN A 735 30.55 -56.38 -0.05
CA GLN A 735 31.78 -56.29 0.75
C GLN A 735 32.95 -55.72 -0.07
N TRP A 736 33.22 -56.30 -1.23
CA TRP A 736 34.31 -55.93 -2.14
C TRP A 736 33.88 -54.97 -3.25
N SER A 737 32.62 -54.55 -3.27
CA SER A 737 32.08 -53.61 -4.26
C SER A 737 32.28 -54.08 -5.71
N ASP A 738 32.06 -55.35 -5.99
CA ASP A 738 32.32 -56.00 -7.30
C ASP A 738 31.40 -55.43 -8.41
N ASN A 739 31.96 -54.69 -9.38
CA ASN A 739 31.16 -54.13 -10.48
C ASN A 739 30.54 -55.23 -11.36
N VAL A 740 31.28 -56.32 -11.60
CA VAL A 740 30.88 -57.38 -12.54
C VAL A 740 29.66 -58.13 -12.03
N TYR A 741 29.58 -58.36 -10.72
CA TYR A 741 28.38 -58.88 -10.07
C TYR A 741 27.18 -57.94 -10.29
N PHE A 742 27.35 -56.64 -10.07
CA PHE A 742 26.26 -55.67 -10.18
C PHE A 742 25.84 -55.37 -11.63
N TYR A 743 26.72 -55.52 -12.62
CA TYR A 743 26.33 -55.49 -14.04
C TYR A 743 25.41 -56.65 -14.38
N GLN A 744 25.77 -57.87 -13.97
CA GLN A 744 24.94 -59.07 -14.18
C GLN A 744 23.61 -58.95 -13.43
N LEU A 745 23.63 -58.48 -12.18
CA LEU A 745 22.41 -58.28 -11.41
C LEU A 745 21.49 -57.23 -12.04
N ALA A 746 22.05 -56.12 -12.54
CA ALA A 746 21.27 -55.07 -13.18
C ALA A 746 20.63 -55.53 -14.49
N ASP A 747 21.34 -56.35 -15.28
CA ASP A 747 20.80 -56.98 -16.49
C ASP A 747 19.60 -57.90 -16.16
N LEU A 748 19.70 -58.70 -15.09
CA LEU A 748 18.59 -59.56 -14.62
C LEU A 748 17.39 -58.75 -14.11
N LEU A 749 17.63 -57.64 -13.41
CA LEU A 749 16.58 -56.79 -12.85
C LEU A 749 15.84 -55.99 -13.92
N GLY A 750 16.59 -55.43 -14.87
CA GLY A 750 16.11 -54.43 -15.83
C GLY A 750 15.92 -53.04 -15.21
N PRO A 751 15.87 -51.98 -16.03
CA PRO A 751 15.91 -50.59 -15.56
C PRO A 751 14.66 -50.17 -14.79
N TYR A 752 13.48 -50.67 -15.16
CA TYR A 752 12.22 -50.28 -14.52
C TYR A 752 12.11 -50.75 -13.07
N ARG A 753 12.55 -51.98 -12.76
CA ARG A 753 12.54 -52.49 -11.38
C ARG A 753 13.50 -51.72 -10.50
N ILE A 754 14.71 -51.44 -11.02
CA ILE A 754 15.70 -50.61 -10.32
C ILE A 754 15.14 -49.21 -10.08
N ALA A 755 14.53 -48.58 -11.08
CA ALA A 755 13.94 -47.25 -10.96
C ALA A 755 12.80 -47.22 -9.92
N GLN A 756 11.94 -48.25 -9.90
CA GLN A 756 10.84 -48.35 -8.93
C GLN A 756 11.35 -48.34 -7.49
N ILE A 757 12.32 -49.20 -7.17
CA ILE A 757 12.86 -49.32 -5.80
C ILE A 757 13.76 -48.14 -5.45
N ALA A 758 14.51 -47.61 -6.42
CA ALA A 758 15.28 -46.38 -6.23
C ALA A 758 14.38 -45.18 -5.91
N SER A 759 13.22 -45.07 -6.56
CA SER A 759 12.23 -44.02 -6.29
C SER A 759 11.61 -44.17 -4.90
N GLU A 760 11.27 -45.39 -4.47
CA GLU A 760 10.79 -45.65 -3.10
C GLU A 760 11.85 -45.27 -2.04
N LEU A 761 13.13 -45.46 -2.37
CA LEU A 761 14.28 -45.03 -1.56
C LEU A 761 14.63 -43.54 -1.72
N GLY A 762 13.83 -42.77 -2.48
CA GLY A 762 13.94 -41.32 -2.60
C GLY A 762 14.93 -40.80 -3.65
N ALA A 763 15.44 -41.64 -4.54
CA ALA A 763 16.24 -41.20 -5.68
C ALA A 763 15.37 -40.54 -6.76
N GLY A 764 15.87 -39.48 -7.40
CA GLY A 764 15.16 -38.77 -8.46
C GLY A 764 14.03 -37.84 -8.00
N ALA A 765 13.90 -37.60 -6.69
CA ALA A 765 12.95 -36.67 -6.11
C ALA A 765 13.58 -35.89 -4.94
N PRO A 766 13.15 -34.64 -4.66
CA PRO A 766 13.61 -33.91 -3.47
C PRO A 766 13.39 -34.73 -2.19
N SER A 767 14.35 -34.69 -1.26
CA SER A 767 14.27 -35.41 0.01
C SER A 767 13.22 -34.84 0.96
N GLY A 768 12.82 -33.58 0.76
CA GLY A 768 11.89 -32.86 1.62
C GLY A 768 12.55 -32.12 2.77
N ILE A 769 13.88 -31.95 2.72
CA ILE A 769 14.59 -31.09 3.67
C ILE A 769 14.03 -29.67 3.63
N ASP A 770 13.96 -29.03 4.79
CA ASP A 770 13.44 -27.67 4.96
C ASP A 770 14.46 -26.59 4.56
N LEU A 771 15.00 -26.71 3.34
CA LEU A 771 15.80 -25.70 2.67
C LEU A 771 15.20 -25.38 1.29
N PRO A 772 15.24 -24.11 0.84
CA PRO A 772 14.76 -23.75 -0.48
C PRO A 772 15.66 -24.33 -1.59
N ALA A 773 15.05 -24.59 -2.75
CA ALA A 773 15.74 -24.97 -3.99
C ALA A 773 16.60 -26.25 -3.88
N GLU A 774 16.06 -27.31 -3.28
CA GLU A 774 16.66 -28.65 -3.29
C GLU A 774 16.71 -29.25 -4.71
N SER A 775 17.82 -29.91 -5.06
CA SER A 775 17.92 -30.66 -6.33
C SER A 775 17.25 -32.03 -6.21
N ALA A 776 16.41 -32.37 -7.18
CA ALA A 776 15.82 -33.71 -7.28
C ALA A 776 16.83 -34.80 -7.68
N GLY A 777 18.02 -34.40 -8.15
CA GLY A 777 18.91 -35.32 -8.86
C GLY A 777 18.32 -35.76 -10.19
N PHE A 778 18.73 -36.93 -10.67
CA PHE A 778 18.18 -37.54 -11.88
C PHE A 778 18.17 -39.05 -11.74
N LEU A 779 17.02 -39.67 -12.01
CA LEU A 779 16.85 -41.12 -12.06
C LEU A 779 16.33 -41.51 -13.43
N GLY A 780 17.22 -41.95 -14.31
CA GLY A 780 16.91 -42.32 -15.67
C GLY A 780 16.09 -43.59 -15.78
N THR A 781 15.08 -43.55 -16.65
CA THR A 781 14.33 -44.68 -17.18
C THR A 781 14.40 -44.60 -18.72
N PRO A 782 14.15 -45.70 -19.45
CA PRO A 782 14.12 -45.62 -20.91
C PRO A 782 13.19 -44.51 -21.42
N ASP A 783 11.97 -44.46 -20.89
CA ASP A 783 10.96 -43.46 -21.26
C ASP A 783 11.41 -42.02 -20.99
N ASN A 784 11.92 -41.72 -19.78
CA ASN A 784 12.26 -40.34 -19.43
C ASN A 784 13.55 -39.86 -20.11
N VAL A 785 14.50 -40.76 -20.38
CA VAL A 785 15.73 -40.43 -21.10
C VAL A 785 15.42 -40.13 -22.56
N GLU A 786 14.55 -40.92 -23.19
CA GLU A 786 14.09 -40.65 -24.55
C GLU A 786 13.29 -39.33 -24.63
N SER A 787 12.46 -39.03 -23.62
CA SER A 787 11.67 -37.79 -23.59
C SER A 787 12.50 -36.51 -23.58
N ILE A 788 13.73 -36.56 -23.06
CA ILE A 788 14.67 -35.43 -23.04
C ILE A 788 15.67 -35.47 -24.22
N GLY A 789 15.39 -36.29 -25.24
CA GLY A 789 16.20 -36.42 -26.45
C GLY A 789 17.44 -37.30 -26.31
N GLY A 790 17.57 -38.04 -25.20
CA GLY A 790 18.57 -39.08 -25.03
C GLY A 790 18.18 -40.38 -25.72
N ALA A 791 19.08 -41.37 -25.71
CA ALA A 791 18.81 -42.72 -26.17
C ALA A 791 19.14 -43.73 -25.07
N TRP A 792 18.25 -44.69 -24.83
CA TRP A 792 18.50 -45.77 -23.87
C TRP A 792 19.09 -46.98 -24.58
N TYR A 793 20.37 -47.26 -24.32
CA TYR A 793 21.01 -48.48 -24.77
C TYR A 793 20.92 -49.56 -23.68
N PRO A 794 20.89 -50.85 -24.02
CA PRO A 794 20.93 -51.93 -23.03
C PRO A 794 22.06 -51.79 -21.99
N GLY A 795 23.24 -51.32 -22.42
CA GLY A 795 24.37 -51.03 -21.51
C GLY A 795 24.12 -49.90 -20.51
N SER A 796 23.15 -49.01 -20.75
CA SER A 796 22.74 -47.97 -19.79
C SER A 796 22.19 -48.57 -18.49
N THR A 797 21.52 -49.73 -18.58
CA THR A 797 21.03 -50.46 -17.40
C THR A 797 22.17 -50.96 -16.51
N LEU A 798 23.28 -51.42 -17.13
CA LEU A 798 24.46 -51.89 -16.40
C LEU A 798 25.13 -50.74 -15.64
N LEU A 799 25.27 -49.57 -16.29
CA LEU A 799 25.81 -48.35 -15.66
C LEU A 799 24.89 -47.85 -14.54
N MET A 800 23.56 -47.83 -14.77
CA MET A 800 22.56 -47.49 -13.76
C MET A 800 22.71 -48.39 -12.53
N GLY A 801 22.89 -49.70 -12.72
CA GLY A 801 23.05 -50.68 -11.65
C GLY A 801 24.24 -50.44 -10.71
N ILE A 802 25.26 -49.72 -11.18
CA ILE A 802 26.41 -49.29 -10.35
C ILE A 802 26.39 -47.81 -9.98
N GLY A 803 25.28 -47.09 -10.24
CA GLY A 803 25.11 -45.68 -9.92
C GLY A 803 25.85 -44.70 -10.84
N GLN A 804 26.05 -45.08 -12.10
CA GLN A 804 26.64 -44.23 -13.14
C GLN A 804 25.73 -44.11 -14.37
N GLY A 805 26.11 -43.27 -15.32
CA GLY A 805 25.30 -43.00 -16.52
C GLY A 805 24.14 -42.08 -16.19
N THR A 806 22.91 -42.59 -16.24
CA THR A 806 21.67 -41.80 -16.13
C THR A 806 21.17 -41.64 -14.68
N VAL A 807 22.08 -41.69 -13.70
CA VAL A 807 21.75 -41.52 -12.28
C VAL A 807 22.63 -40.46 -11.65
N THR A 808 22.01 -39.44 -11.04
CA THR A 808 22.67 -38.46 -10.17
C THR A 808 21.88 -38.28 -8.88
N ALA A 809 22.57 -38.09 -7.78
CA ALA A 809 21.97 -37.90 -6.47
C ALA A 809 22.74 -36.89 -5.63
N THR A 810 22.05 -36.27 -4.69
CA THR A 810 22.64 -35.37 -3.71
C THR A 810 23.11 -36.15 -2.49
N PRO A 811 24.10 -35.63 -1.73
CA PRO A 811 24.53 -36.28 -0.48
C PRO A 811 23.41 -36.55 0.52
N ILE A 812 22.39 -35.69 0.60
CA ILE A 812 21.22 -35.92 1.46
C ILE A 812 20.38 -37.13 0.99
N GLN A 813 20.22 -37.33 -0.32
CA GLN A 813 19.53 -38.51 -0.87
C GLN A 813 20.32 -39.78 -0.56
N VAL A 814 21.66 -39.74 -0.69
CA VAL A 814 22.53 -40.88 -0.36
C VAL A 814 22.44 -41.24 1.12
N ALA A 815 22.44 -40.25 2.00
CA ALA A 815 22.24 -40.45 3.44
C ALA A 815 20.87 -41.07 3.72
N ARG A 816 19.82 -40.57 3.07
CA ARG A 816 18.44 -41.00 3.25
C ARG A 816 18.21 -42.46 2.86
N TRP A 817 18.66 -42.90 1.68
CA TRP A 817 18.50 -44.30 1.31
C TRP A 817 19.43 -45.23 2.12
N THR A 818 20.59 -44.74 2.57
CA THR A 818 21.48 -45.54 3.42
C THR A 818 20.81 -45.79 4.77
N ALA A 819 20.23 -44.75 5.37
CA ALA A 819 19.42 -44.88 6.59
C ALA A 819 18.21 -45.79 6.37
N GLY A 820 17.47 -45.60 5.28
CA GLY A 820 16.27 -46.39 4.96
C GLY A 820 16.55 -47.88 4.75
N ILE A 821 17.62 -48.23 4.04
CA ILE A 821 18.03 -49.63 3.84
C ILE A 821 18.45 -50.26 5.18
N ALA A 822 19.15 -49.50 6.02
CA ALA A 822 19.61 -50.00 7.30
C ALA A 822 18.46 -50.18 8.30
N SER A 823 17.55 -49.22 8.41
CA SER A 823 16.46 -49.23 9.40
C SER A 823 15.19 -49.94 8.89
N GLY A 824 15.01 -50.02 7.57
CA GLY A 824 13.75 -50.43 6.94
C GLY A 824 12.70 -49.32 6.90
N GLN A 825 13.05 -48.09 7.28
CA GLN A 825 12.15 -46.93 7.39
C GLN A 825 12.72 -45.73 6.65
N MET A 826 11.94 -45.14 5.74
CA MET A 826 12.27 -43.89 5.07
C MET A 826 11.90 -42.70 5.96
N VAL A 827 12.90 -41.91 6.32
CA VAL A 827 12.75 -40.66 7.08
C VAL A 827 12.74 -39.44 6.15
N THR A 828 12.16 -38.33 6.61
CA THR A 828 12.23 -37.03 5.92
C THR A 828 13.24 -36.15 6.65
N PRO A 829 14.34 -35.71 6.00
CA PRO A 829 15.35 -34.90 6.65
C PRO A 829 14.78 -33.58 7.17
N LYS A 830 15.21 -33.13 8.35
CA LYS A 830 14.72 -31.90 8.99
C LYS A 830 15.81 -31.17 9.76
N LEU A 831 15.98 -29.87 9.50
CA LEU A 831 16.86 -28.98 10.24
C LEU A 831 16.14 -28.28 11.40
N ALA A 832 14.95 -27.71 11.18
CA ALA A 832 14.23 -27.01 12.23
C ALA A 832 13.47 -27.98 13.16
N ALA A 833 13.68 -27.82 14.45
CA ALA A 833 13.09 -28.64 15.50
C ALA A 833 11.83 -28.00 16.10
N ALA A 834 11.90 -26.73 16.47
CA ALA A 834 10.84 -26.01 17.18
C ALA A 834 10.96 -24.50 17.00
N TYR A 835 9.93 -23.76 17.38
CA TYR A 835 9.96 -22.30 17.46
C TYR A 835 9.23 -21.78 18.71
N GLY A 836 9.51 -20.52 19.06
CA GLY A 836 8.89 -19.83 20.19
C GLY A 836 9.69 -19.95 21.49
N PRO A 837 9.20 -19.34 22.59
CA PRO A 837 9.93 -19.28 23.85
C PRO A 837 10.11 -20.68 24.45
N GLY A 838 11.36 -21.08 24.71
CA GLY A 838 11.67 -22.38 25.33
C GLY A 838 11.24 -23.59 24.51
N ASP A 839 11.27 -23.50 23.17
CA ASP A 839 10.90 -24.57 22.24
C ASP A 839 9.41 -24.98 22.35
N ALA A 840 8.54 -24.03 22.70
CA ALA A 840 7.13 -24.28 23.01
C ALA A 840 6.34 -24.97 21.88
N VAL A 841 6.70 -24.76 20.61
CA VAL A 841 5.97 -25.32 19.47
C VAL A 841 6.91 -26.13 18.56
N PRO A 842 6.77 -27.47 18.48
CA PRO A 842 7.58 -28.28 17.57
C PRO A 842 7.20 -27.99 16.11
N ILE A 843 8.20 -27.99 15.22
CA ILE A 843 7.96 -27.95 13.78
C ILE A 843 7.54 -29.35 13.35
N PRO A 844 6.38 -29.53 12.68
CA PRO A 844 5.96 -30.83 12.21
C PRO A 844 6.97 -31.43 11.22
N THR A 845 7.32 -32.69 11.45
CA THR A 845 8.13 -33.54 10.56
C THR A 845 7.29 -34.75 10.17
N GLU A 846 7.40 -35.19 8.92
CA GLU A 846 6.71 -36.40 8.48
C GLU A 846 7.16 -37.62 9.28
N GLN A 847 6.20 -38.48 9.64
CA GLN A 847 6.52 -39.73 10.33
C GLN A 847 7.32 -40.67 9.41
N PRO A 848 8.29 -41.43 9.95
CA PRO A 848 9.01 -42.44 9.19
C PRO A 848 8.05 -43.43 8.51
N ARG A 849 8.31 -43.73 7.24
CA ARG A 849 7.47 -44.64 6.44
C ARG A 849 8.18 -45.98 6.23
N PRO A 850 7.52 -47.13 6.51
CA PRO A 850 8.13 -48.43 6.26
C PRO A 850 8.34 -48.65 4.77
N LEU A 851 9.49 -49.22 4.40
CA LEU A 851 9.72 -49.71 3.05
C LEU A 851 8.86 -50.96 2.79
N SER A 852 8.34 -51.10 1.57
CA SER A 852 7.49 -52.21 1.14
C SER A 852 8.19 -53.58 1.15
N PHE A 853 9.53 -53.56 1.21
CA PHE A 853 10.42 -54.73 1.25
C PHE A 853 11.30 -54.75 2.52
N ALA A 854 10.90 -54.04 3.57
CA ALA A 854 11.72 -53.87 4.78
C ALA A 854 12.14 -55.21 5.45
N ASP A 855 11.28 -56.22 5.39
CA ASP A 855 11.47 -57.57 5.91
C ASP A 855 12.48 -58.41 5.10
N LYS A 856 12.80 -58.00 3.86
CA LYS A 856 13.71 -58.72 2.95
C LYS A 856 15.12 -58.13 2.90
N LEU A 857 15.40 -57.08 3.66
CA LEU A 857 16.66 -56.32 3.56
C LEU A 857 17.89 -56.97 4.20
N GLU A 858 17.73 -58.04 4.98
CA GLU A 858 18.84 -58.62 5.75
C GLU A 858 20.05 -59.04 4.91
N PRO A 859 19.91 -59.68 3.73
CA PRO A 859 21.06 -59.99 2.89
C PRO A 859 21.85 -58.74 2.45
N VAL A 860 21.16 -57.63 2.21
CA VAL A 860 21.79 -56.34 1.87
C VAL A 860 22.53 -55.77 3.09
N ARG A 861 21.88 -55.79 4.26
CA ARG A 861 22.46 -55.32 5.53
C ARG A 861 23.69 -56.13 5.94
N ALA A 862 23.66 -57.45 5.75
CA ALA A 862 24.79 -58.33 5.99
C ALA A 862 25.99 -57.97 5.10
N GLY A 863 25.75 -57.70 3.81
CA GLY A 863 26.78 -57.19 2.90
C GLY A 863 27.36 -55.84 3.33
N MET A 864 26.51 -54.90 3.77
CA MET A 864 26.95 -53.60 4.27
C MET A 864 27.79 -53.72 5.56
N ARG A 865 27.43 -54.64 6.47
CA ARG A 865 28.22 -54.98 7.67
C ARG A 865 29.57 -55.57 7.29
N ALA A 866 29.60 -56.51 6.35
CA ALA A 866 30.84 -57.11 5.85
C ALA A 866 31.77 -56.07 5.19
N SER A 867 31.20 -55.11 4.45
CA SER A 867 31.96 -54.00 3.87
C SER A 867 32.66 -53.17 4.94
N ALA A 868 31.97 -52.86 6.04
CA ALA A 868 32.51 -52.08 7.15
C ALA A 868 33.50 -52.84 8.05
N SER A 869 33.34 -54.16 8.18
CA SER A 869 34.19 -54.98 9.06
C SER A 869 35.51 -55.41 8.41
N ALA A 870 35.51 -55.72 7.11
CA ALA A 870 36.69 -56.27 6.42
C ALA A 870 36.78 -55.94 4.93
N GLY A 871 35.78 -55.27 4.35
CA GLY A 871 35.73 -54.92 2.93
C GLY A 871 36.24 -53.51 2.61
N THR A 872 35.66 -52.88 1.60
CA THR A 872 36.10 -51.54 1.14
C THR A 872 35.93 -50.42 2.17
N ALA A 873 35.10 -50.63 3.20
CA ALA A 873 34.90 -49.74 4.34
C ALA A 873 35.55 -50.27 5.64
N GLY A 874 36.48 -51.23 5.55
CA GLY A 874 37.09 -51.93 6.69
C GLY A 874 37.75 -51.03 7.75
N GLN A 875 38.05 -49.77 7.43
CA GLN A 875 38.55 -48.80 8.41
C GLN A 875 37.56 -48.48 9.55
N LEU A 876 36.28 -48.81 9.38
CA LEU A 876 35.25 -48.66 10.41
C LEU A 876 35.25 -49.81 11.43
N ALA A 877 35.98 -50.90 11.19
CA ALA A 877 36.07 -52.02 12.12
C ALA A 877 36.67 -51.64 13.49
N SER A 878 37.38 -50.51 13.57
CA SER A 878 37.91 -49.98 14.83
C SER A 878 36.90 -49.17 15.65
N LEU A 879 35.69 -48.92 15.13
CA LEU A 879 34.63 -48.26 15.89
C LEU A 879 34.17 -49.15 17.05
N PRO A 880 33.72 -48.57 18.18
CA PRO A 880 33.28 -49.35 19.33
C PRO A 880 31.91 -50.04 19.14
N VAL A 881 31.24 -49.81 18.01
CA VAL A 881 29.95 -50.40 17.63
C VAL A 881 30.05 -50.92 16.20
N THR A 882 29.24 -51.91 15.86
CA THR A 882 29.18 -52.41 14.48
C THR A 882 28.68 -51.31 13.55
N ALA A 883 29.34 -51.13 12.41
CA ALA A 883 28.90 -50.25 11.34
C ALA A 883 28.36 -51.05 10.15
N ALA A 884 27.47 -50.43 9.39
CA ALA A 884 27.06 -50.89 8.07
C ALA A 884 27.37 -49.77 7.06
N ALA A 885 28.09 -50.06 5.98
CA ALA A 885 28.62 -49.02 5.12
C ALA A 885 28.67 -49.41 3.64
N LYS A 886 28.78 -48.38 2.79
CA LYS A 886 29.12 -48.52 1.39
C LYS A 886 30.02 -47.38 0.94
N THR A 887 31.12 -47.74 0.28
CA THR A 887 32.01 -46.80 -0.41
C THR A 887 31.59 -46.62 -1.87
N GLY A 888 31.89 -45.44 -2.42
CA GLY A 888 31.68 -45.11 -3.82
C GLY A 888 32.86 -44.35 -4.43
N THR A 889 33.18 -44.72 -5.66
CA THR A 889 34.00 -43.92 -6.56
C THR A 889 33.20 -43.80 -7.84
N ALA A 890 32.91 -42.57 -8.27
CA ALA A 890 32.07 -42.32 -9.43
C ALA A 890 32.83 -41.51 -10.48
N GLU A 891 32.74 -41.94 -11.73
CA GLU A 891 33.30 -41.21 -12.86
C GLU A 891 32.40 -40.03 -13.21
N ASP A 892 32.99 -38.84 -13.26
CA ASP A 892 32.34 -37.57 -13.52
C ASP A 892 33.30 -36.70 -14.36
N PRO A 893 33.08 -36.60 -15.69
CA PRO A 893 33.92 -35.79 -16.56
C PRO A 893 33.93 -34.30 -16.22
N SER A 894 32.95 -33.81 -15.45
CA SER A 894 32.88 -32.42 -15.00
C SER A 894 33.69 -32.15 -13.72
N ALA A 895 34.14 -33.21 -13.03
CA ALA A 895 34.95 -33.11 -11.83
C ALA A 895 36.43 -32.85 -12.16
N PRO A 896 37.19 -32.18 -11.27
CA PRO A 896 38.59 -31.89 -11.51
C PRO A 896 39.48 -33.15 -11.44
N GLY A 897 40.73 -33.01 -11.88
CA GLY A 897 41.73 -34.08 -11.83
C GLY A 897 41.39 -35.23 -12.78
N LYS A 898 41.27 -36.44 -12.23
CA LYS A 898 40.92 -37.65 -13.00
C LYS A 898 39.41 -37.83 -13.23
N GLY A 899 38.59 -36.85 -12.83
CA GLY A 899 37.14 -36.94 -12.94
C GLY A 899 36.54 -38.00 -12.03
N LEU A 900 37.05 -38.14 -10.79
CA LEU A 900 36.59 -39.16 -9.83
C LEU A 900 36.03 -38.54 -8.55
N ASN A 901 34.77 -38.84 -8.26
CA ASN A 901 34.08 -38.39 -7.06
C ASN A 901 34.18 -39.44 -5.96
N ALA A 902 34.69 -39.02 -4.81
CA ALA A 902 34.86 -39.86 -3.64
C ALA A 902 33.58 -39.83 -2.78
N TRP A 903 32.93 -40.96 -2.64
CA TRP A 903 31.72 -41.14 -1.83
C TRP A 903 31.96 -42.13 -0.70
N PHE A 904 31.36 -41.87 0.45
CA PHE A 904 31.32 -42.81 1.56
C PHE A 904 30.04 -42.59 2.35
N SER A 905 29.29 -43.65 2.64
CA SER A 905 28.09 -43.59 3.46
C SER A 905 28.08 -44.73 4.47
N ALA A 906 27.81 -44.43 5.73
CA ALA A 906 27.79 -45.41 6.81
C ALA A 906 26.75 -45.09 7.86
N VAL A 907 26.26 -46.12 8.53
CA VAL A 907 25.30 -46.02 9.62
C VAL A 907 25.80 -46.81 10.82
N VAL A 908 25.58 -46.25 12.01
CA VAL A 908 25.92 -46.90 13.28
C VAL A 908 24.81 -46.68 14.33
N PRO A 909 24.65 -47.62 15.27
CA PRO A 909 25.04 -49.04 15.15
C PRO A 909 24.33 -49.75 13.99
N ALA A 910 24.90 -50.82 13.45
CA ALA A 910 24.31 -51.54 12.33
C ALA A 910 23.01 -52.28 12.70
N GLU A 911 22.95 -52.82 13.92
CA GLU A 911 21.84 -53.62 14.43
C GLU A 911 20.65 -52.77 14.88
N SER A 912 20.92 -51.54 15.30
CA SER A 912 19.92 -50.54 15.66
C SER A 912 20.36 -49.19 15.11
N PRO A 913 20.09 -48.89 13.82
CA PRO A 913 20.52 -47.67 13.16
C PRO A 913 20.11 -46.39 13.89
N GLU A 914 21.09 -45.63 14.37
CA GLU A 914 20.85 -44.36 15.09
C GLU A 914 21.31 -43.14 14.29
N VAL A 915 22.51 -43.18 13.73
CA VAL A 915 23.08 -42.07 12.95
C VAL A 915 23.60 -42.57 11.62
N VAL A 916 23.27 -41.86 10.54
CA VAL A 916 23.89 -42.02 9.23
C VAL A 916 24.83 -40.85 8.96
N VAL A 917 26.01 -41.17 8.43
CA VAL A 917 27.00 -40.19 8.00
C VAL A 917 27.38 -40.46 6.55
N THR A 918 27.26 -39.45 5.71
CA THR A 918 27.58 -39.50 4.29
C THR A 918 28.51 -38.36 3.93
N ALA A 919 29.55 -38.63 3.14
CA ALA A 919 30.45 -37.60 2.62
C ALA A 919 30.71 -37.78 1.11
N LEU A 920 30.77 -36.65 0.42
CA LEU A 920 31.19 -36.47 -0.97
C LEU A 920 32.40 -35.54 -1.02
N VAL A 921 33.42 -35.91 -1.80
CA VAL A 921 34.48 -35.00 -2.25
C VAL A 921 34.60 -35.12 -3.77
N ARG A 922 34.20 -34.07 -4.49
CA ARG A 922 34.21 -34.06 -5.97
C ARG A 922 35.64 -33.91 -6.47
N GLY A 923 36.03 -34.76 -7.43
CA GLY A 923 37.41 -34.86 -7.87
C GLY A 923 38.37 -35.38 -6.78
N GLY A 924 37.85 -35.88 -5.66
CA GLY A 924 38.64 -36.37 -4.53
C GLY A 924 39.26 -37.75 -4.73
N GLY A 925 39.04 -38.40 -5.87
CA GLY A 925 39.59 -39.72 -6.15
C GLY A 925 38.74 -40.84 -5.52
N PHE A 926 39.36 -41.72 -4.73
CA PHE A 926 38.71 -42.93 -4.23
C PHE A 926 37.96 -42.70 -2.91
N GLY A 927 36.71 -43.17 -2.83
CA GLY A 927 35.84 -42.99 -1.67
C GLY A 927 36.42 -43.47 -0.33
N SER A 928 37.09 -44.64 -0.32
CA SER A 928 37.67 -45.22 0.90
C SER A 928 38.83 -44.40 1.45
N ALA A 929 39.66 -43.81 0.58
CA ALA A 929 40.86 -43.06 0.94
C ALA A 929 40.55 -41.60 1.30
N THR A 930 39.56 -40.99 0.65
CA THR A 930 39.28 -39.54 0.76
C THR A 930 38.09 -39.25 1.66
N SER A 931 36.89 -39.74 1.30
CA SER A 931 35.66 -39.49 2.08
C SER A 931 35.55 -40.38 3.32
N GLY A 932 36.21 -41.53 3.30
CA GLY A 932 36.20 -42.50 4.39
C GLY A 932 36.75 -41.99 5.73
N PRO A 933 37.94 -41.36 5.77
CA PRO A 933 38.45 -40.73 6.99
C PRO A 933 37.53 -39.65 7.56
N VAL A 934 36.86 -38.87 6.69
CA VAL A 934 35.87 -37.86 7.11
C VAL A 934 34.70 -38.54 7.82
N VAL A 935 34.09 -39.56 7.19
CA VAL A 935 32.96 -40.29 7.78
C VAL A 935 33.36 -40.96 9.10
N LYS A 936 34.51 -41.63 9.14
CA LYS A 936 35.02 -42.28 10.35
C LYS A 936 35.19 -41.28 11.50
N GLY A 937 35.85 -40.15 11.27
CA GLY A 937 36.09 -39.15 12.31
C GLY A 937 34.81 -38.53 12.86
N LEU A 938 33.80 -38.32 12.02
CA LEU A 938 32.49 -37.83 12.45
C LEU A 938 31.71 -38.87 13.27
N LEU A 939 31.77 -40.14 12.88
CA LEU A 939 31.19 -41.24 13.66
C LEU A 939 31.87 -41.40 15.02
N GLU A 940 33.21 -41.33 15.08
CA GLU A 940 33.98 -41.36 16.33
C GLU A 940 33.57 -40.22 17.26
N ARG A 941 33.43 -39.00 16.71
CA ARG A 941 32.98 -37.82 17.47
C ARG A 941 31.57 -38.00 18.02
N TYR A 942 30.63 -38.47 17.19
CA TYR A 942 29.25 -38.71 17.63
C TYR A 942 29.19 -39.75 18.76
N LEU A 943 29.90 -40.88 18.60
CA LEU A 943 29.95 -41.93 19.61
C LEU A 943 30.64 -41.48 20.91
N ALA A 944 31.62 -40.58 20.82
CA ALA A 944 32.24 -39.97 21.99
C ALA A 944 31.27 -39.04 22.74
N GLN A 945 30.46 -38.25 22.04
CA GLN A 945 29.44 -37.37 22.65
C GLN A 945 28.37 -38.16 23.41
N LEU A 946 27.98 -39.35 22.93
CA LEU A 946 27.04 -40.22 23.65
C LEU A 946 27.57 -40.76 24.98
N ARG A 947 28.90 -40.80 25.17
CA ARG A 947 29.56 -41.34 26.37
C ARG A 947 29.81 -40.30 27.45
N THR A 948 29.79 -39.02 27.10
CA THR A 948 29.86 -37.92 28.05
C THR A 948 28.44 -37.62 28.57
N PRO A 949 28.16 -37.74 29.88
CA PRO A 949 26.90 -37.22 30.43
C PRO A 949 26.80 -35.73 30.10
N ASN A 950 25.68 -35.29 29.55
CA ASN A 950 25.40 -33.85 29.45
C ASN A 950 25.55 -33.22 30.85
N PRO A 951 26.32 -32.12 31.01
CA PRO A 951 26.35 -31.37 32.26
C PRO A 951 24.98 -30.77 32.62
#